data_AF-A0AAD6QPF6-F1
#
_entry.id   AF-A0AAD6QPF6-F1
#
_cell.length_a   1.000
_cell.length_b   1.000
_cell.length_c   1.000
_cell.angle_alpha   90.00
_cell.angle_beta   90.00
_cell.angle_gamma   90.00
#
_symmetry.space_group_name_H-M   'P 1'
#
loop_
_entity.id
_entity.type
_entity.pdbx_description
1 polymer ?
#
loop_
_entity_poly.entity_id
_entity_poly.type
_entity_poly.pdbx_seq_one_letter_code
_entity_poly.pdbx_strand_id
1 'polypeptide(L)'
;MRMAKQKSFCCFLCFLLVILWSEQVTMGKVIIRVGVVLDMNSTVGKTAESFISAAETDFYARNADYRTRISLVTRDSEGDVVTAASAALDLMKNEEVEAIIGPQRSSEAKFVIELGAKTHVPILSFSATSPALTSVQSNYFIRTAQSDSSQVEAIASIVKTYGWKKIVLIYEGTEYGVALVPYLLNAFHAIGTRVPYESCIPLSFHDTEIMSELQKINKMQESVFLVHMTASMGSKLFLLAKSARMMSEGYAWLVTTGLSTLLDPVEAKVMDSMEGVLGVKPFVPKSKELEGFKSRWKRNFNSENLFGLWAYDTVWAIAMAVERAGIVHSRFLKQNASSRSVDLAALGISEMGPRLLKSILNTKFDGLSGKFQLVKGEMAPFAFEIFNVVGRSERVIGYWTQKGGLSQSLDSSSKISHSNSKTKLKQPIWPGGTTLQPKKLRIGVPVRSGFSEFIEVKWPQQSNEPIVSGFSAEVFRAVHDILPFPLPYDFIPFMNDRTRESAGTYDDLLRQIKLQKFDAVVGDTTIVAYRSSYVDFTLPYSESGVTMVVLMKRDERDNMWIFLKPLTPKLWLVTGLAFFVTGLVVWVLEHRINREFRGTPEQQLGTVIWFSFSTLVFAHRERPENNLTRFVLIIWMFVVLIISQSYTASLASMLTVQRMHPAFVDVAEIKRNNYFVGHQKDSFVKDFIKKEFNFSDTMLKEYTTPEDYHEALSRGSHNGGVAAIFDEIPYVRRFLEDKSRCSKFQMVGPTYQTDGFGFVSNSLSLSEVVRF
;
A
#
# COMPACT_ATOMS: atom_id res chain seq x y z
N MET A 1 -15.75 82.80 79.75
CA MET A 1 -15.15 82.97 78.40
C MET A 1 -14.08 81.91 78.07
N ARG A 2 -14.27 80.63 78.45
CA ARG A 2 -13.35 79.50 78.16
C ARG A 2 -14.01 78.33 77.42
N MET A 3 -15.35 78.22 77.44
CA MET A 3 -16.08 77.14 76.76
C MET A 3 -16.41 77.40 75.27
N ALA A 4 -16.34 78.65 74.80
CA ALA A 4 -16.63 78.98 73.40
C ALA A 4 -15.46 78.67 72.43
N LYS A 5 -14.21 78.68 72.92
CA LYS A 5 -13.03 78.35 72.10
C LYS A 5 -12.83 76.84 71.90
N GLN A 6 -13.36 76.01 72.80
CA GLN A 6 -13.18 74.55 72.73
C GLN A 6 -14.13 73.87 71.72
N LYS A 7 -15.34 74.42 71.53
CA LYS A 7 -16.25 73.96 70.46
C LYS A 7 -15.74 74.32 69.06
N SER A 8 -15.14 75.50 68.89
CA SER A 8 -14.55 75.91 67.60
C SER A 8 -13.34 75.06 67.24
N PHE A 9 -12.50 74.69 68.22
CA PHE A 9 -11.35 73.81 67.99
C PHE A 9 -11.76 72.36 67.66
N CYS A 10 -12.78 71.80 68.33
CA CYS A 10 -13.32 70.48 67.99
C CYS A 10 -14.00 70.46 66.62
N CYS A 11 -14.75 71.50 66.24
CA CYS A 11 -15.33 71.59 64.90
C CYS A 11 -14.24 71.73 63.82
N PHE A 12 -13.17 72.47 64.08
CA PHE A 12 -12.05 72.59 63.14
C PHE A 12 -11.27 71.27 63.00
N LEU A 13 -11.09 70.52 64.11
CA LEU A 13 -10.46 69.20 64.09
C LEU A 13 -11.34 68.14 63.41
N CYS A 14 -12.67 68.19 63.59
CA CYS A 14 -13.61 67.35 62.85
C CYS A 14 -13.68 67.73 61.37
N PHE A 15 -13.56 69.02 61.02
CA PHE A 15 -13.49 69.45 59.62
C PHE A 15 -12.18 69.02 58.95
N LEU A 16 -11.05 69.06 59.67
CA LEU A 16 -9.77 68.51 59.21
C LEU A 16 -9.79 66.98 59.10
N LEU A 17 -10.45 66.28 60.02
CA LEU A 17 -10.63 64.82 59.94
C LEU A 17 -11.60 64.40 58.82
N VAL A 18 -12.62 65.22 58.53
CA VAL A 18 -13.51 65.02 57.37
C VAL A 18 -12.79 65.33 56.07
N ILE A 19 -11.91 66.33 56.01
CA ILE A 19 -11.07 66.60 54.83
C ILE A 19 -10.02 65.48 54.63
N LEU A 20 -9.44 64.95 55.72
CA LEU A 20 -8.52 63.80 55.68
C LEU A 20 -9.23 62.45 55.38
N TRP A 21 -10.55 62.35 55.60
CA TRP A 21 -11.37 61.20 55.19
C TRP A 21 -12.04 61.39 53.81
N SER A 22 -12.19 62.63 53.33
CA SER A 22 -12.80 62.94 52.03
C SER A 22 -11.80 63.01 50.88
N GLU A 23 -10.50 62.94 51.14
CA GLU A 23 -9.51 62.58 50.13
C GLU A 23 -9.41 61.05 49.98
N GLN A 24 -10.53 60.40 49.66
CA GLN A 24 -10.44 59.34 48.67
C GLN A 24 -10.08 60.05 47.36
N VAL A 25 -8.78 60.21 47.12
CA VAL A 25 -8.26 60.47 45.79
C VAL A 25 -8.87 59.37 44.92
N THR A 26 -9.89 59.72 44.13
CA THR A 26 -10.28 58.93 42.96
C THR A 26 -9.11 59.05 42.00
N MET A 27 -8.06 58.24 42.24
CA MET A 27 -6.97 58.09 41.30
C MET A 27 -7.61 57.64 39.99
N GLY A 28 -7.45 58.44 38.94
CA GLY A 28 -7.94 58.10 37.60
C GLY A 28 -7.47 56.69 37.22
N LYS A 29 -8.34 55.92 36.56
CA LYS A 29 -7.98 54.59 36.06
C LYS A 29 -6.79 54.72 35.11
N VAL A 30 -5.75 53.92 35.33
CA VAL A 30 -4.53 53.95 34.49
C VAL A 30 -4.81 53.19 33.21
N ILE A 31 -4.65 53.84 32.06
CA ILE A 31 -4.88 53.23 30.74
C ILE A 31 -3.57 52.65 30.20
N ILE A 32 -3.60 51.38 29.79
CA ILE A 32 -2.48 50.63 29.21
C ILE A 32 -2.81 50.28 27.78
N ARG A 33 -2.04 50.80 26.83
CA ARG A 33 -2.28 50.50 25.41
C ARG A 33 -1.73 49.12 25.05
N VAL A 34 -2.58 48.31 24.43
CA VAL A 34 -2.25 46.96 23.96
C VAL A 34 -2.56 46.93 22.47
N GLY A 35 -1.55 46.59 21.67
CA GLY A 35 -1.70 46.46 20.23
C GLY A 35 -2.40 45.16 19.86
N VAL A 36 -3.16 45.16 18.77
CA VAL A 36 -3.77 43.97 18.18
C VAL A 36 -3.41 43.93 16.71
N VAL A 37 -2.78 42.85 16.24
CA VAL A 37 -2.40 42.65 14.83
C VAL A 37 -3.09 41.40 14.31
N LEU A 38 -4.08 41.59 13.42
CA LEU A 38 -4.91 40.52 12.87
C LEU A 38 -5.11 40.70 11.37
N ASP A 39 -5.36 39.61 10.66
CA ASP A 39 -5.78 39.64 9.26
C ASP A 39 -7.30 39.89 9.23
N MET A 40 -7.70 41.15 9.05
CA MET A 40 -9.11 41.56 9.10
C MET A 40 -9.89 41.11 7.86
N ASN A 41 -9.21 40.61 6.83
CA ASN A 41 -9.84 39.97 5.67
C ASN A 41 -10.22 38.51 5.94
N SER A 42 -9.56 37.86 6.90
CA SER A 42 -9.81 36.46 7.25
C SER A 42 -10.98 36.26 8.23
N THR A 43 -11.64 35.10 8.13
CA THR A 43 -12.69 34.70 9.09
C THR A 43 -12.16 34.59 10.51
N VAL A 44 -10.91 34.11 10.67
CA VAL A 44 -10.26 33.97 11.97
C VAL A 44 -10.03 35.35 12.60
N GLY A 45 -9.49 36.31 11.86
CA GLY A 45 -9.25 37.67 12.35
C GLY A 45 -10.53 38.38 12.74
N LYS A 46 -11.56 38.36 11.88
CA LYS A 46 -12.89 38.95 12.19
C LYS A 46 -13.53 38.34 13.43
N THR A 47 -13.41 37.02 13.58
CA THR A 47 -13.92 36.32 14.76
C THR A 47 -13.12 36.70 16.00
N ALA A 48 -11.79 36.66 15.92
CA ALA A 48 -10.92 37.02 17.02
C ALA A 48 -11.15 38.44 17.51
N GLU A 49 -11.27 39.43 16.61
CA GLU A 49 -11.57 40.83 16.97
C GLU A 49 -12.85 40.94 17.80
N SER A 50 -13.90 40.22 17.39
CA SER A 50 -15.18 40.19 18.11
C SER A 50 -15.05 39.58 19.50
N PHE A 51 -14.28 38.49 19.64
CA PHE A 51 -14.02 37.83 20.93
C PHE A 51 -13.12 38.68 21.83
N ILE A 52 -12.14 39.38 21.26
CA ILE A 52 -11.23 40.29 21.96
C ILE A 52 -12.01 41.46 22.58
N SER A 53 -12.89 42.09 21.79
CA SER A 53 -13.75 43.19 22.27
C SER A 53 -14.74 42.72 23.35
N ALA A 54 -15.30 41.51 23.19
CA ALA A 54 -16.15 40.89 24.19
C ALA A 54 -15.41 40.65 25.51
N ALA A 55 -14.19 40.12 25.41
CA ALA A 55 -13.35 39.77 26.54
C ALA A 55 -12.99 40.98 27.39
N GLU A 56 -12.64 42.10 26.76
CA GLU A 56 -12.38 43.36 27.44
C GLU A 56 -13.60 43.83 28.25
N THR A 57 -14.77 43.84 27.60
CA THR A 57 -16.02 44.28 28.23
C THR A 57 -16.40 43.37 29.40
N ASP A 58 -16.39 42.05 29.19
CA ASP A 58 -16.76 41.07 30.21
C ASP A 58 -15.77 41.06 31.39
N PHE A 59 -14.47 41.24 31.13
CA PHE A 59 -13.44 41.26 32.16
C PHE A 59 -13.63 42.44 33.11
N TYR A 60 -13.79 43.66 32.60
CA TYR A 60 -13.93 44.84 33.44
C TYR A 60 -15.34 45.04 34.02
N ALA A 61 -16.35 44.39 33.46
CA ALA A 61 -17.66 44.27 34.11
C ALA A 61 -17.56 43.42 35.39
N ARG A 62 -16.74 42.36 35.39
CA ARG A 62 -16.50 41.52 36.58
C ARG A 62 -15.52 42.13 37.57
N ASN A 63 -14.54 42.88 37.08
CA ASN A 63 -13.45 43.48 37.88
C ASN A 63 -13.52 45.02 37.82
N ALA A 64 -14.66 45.57 38.25
CA ALA A 64 -14.92 47.01 38.17
C ALA A 64 -13.96 47.84 39.05
N ASP A 65 -13.50 47.25 40.15
CA ASP A 65 -12.63 47.78 41.19
C ASP A 65 -11.14 47.85 40.80
N TYR A 66 -10.72 47.17 39.72
CA TYR A 66 -9.34 47.19 39.25
C TYR A 66 -8.91 48.60 38.85
N ARG A 67 -7.67 48.98 39.17
CA ARG A 67 -7.15 50.34 38.92
C ARG A 67 -6.69 50.55 37.48
N THR A 68 -6.33 49.47 36.80
CA THR A 68 -5.87 49.51 35.41
C THR A 68 -7.00 49.22 34.41
N ARG A 69 -6.88 49.78 33.21
CA ARG A 69 -7.72 49.46 32.05
C ARG A 69 -6.82 49.28 30.84
N ILE A 70 -7.06 48.22 30.06
CA ILE A 70 -6.40 48.08 28.77
C ILE A 70 -7.15 48.92 27.73
N SER A 71 -6.44 49.41 26.73
CA SER A 71 -6.98 50.09 25.57
C SER A 71 -6.44 49.38 24.35
N LEU A 72 -7.32 48.68 23.64
CA LEU A 72 -6.95 47.88 22.48
C LEU A 72 -6.79 48.77 21.24
N VAL A 73 -5.68 48.64 20.54
CA VAL A 73 -5.38 49.36 19.30
C VAL A 73 -5.14 48.35 18.18
N THR A 74 -6.15 48.16 17.34
CA THR A 74 -6.10 47.19 16.23
C THR A 74 -5.41 47.77 14.99
N ARG A 75 -4.61 46.94 14.33
CA ARG A 75 -4.04 47.16 13.00
C ARG A 75 -4.26 45.91 12.14
N ASP A 76 -4.56 46.15 10.86
CA ASP A 76 -4.75 45.07 9.89
C ASP A 76 -3.39 44.59 9.35
N SER A 77 -3.17 43.28 9.37
CA SER A 77 -2.00 42.67 8.73
C SER A 77 -2.22 42.40 7.24
N GLU A 78 -3.46 42.45 6.75
CA GLU A 78 -3.86 42.06 5.40
C GLU A 78 -3.43 40.63 5.01
N GLY A 79 -3.01 39.82 5.97
CA GLY A 79 -2.44 38.48 5.76
C GLY A 79 -1.02 38.47 5.20
N ASP A 80 -0.32 39.61 5.17
CA ASP A 80 1.04 39.77 4.65
C ASP A 80 2.08 40.00 5.76
N VAL A 81 3.28 39.42 5.59
CA VAL A 81 4.35 39.47 6.60
C VAL A 81 4.92 40.88 6.74
N VAL A 82 5.08 41.62 5.64
CA VAL A 82 5.65 42.97 5.65
C VAL A 82 4.63 43.96 6.23
N THR A 83 3.36 43.83 5.86
CA THR A 83 2.29 44.64 6.43
C THR A 83 2.12 44.37 7.93
N ALA A 84 2.14 43.10 8.38
CA ALA A 84 2.14 42.76 9.80
C ALA A 84 3.32 43.36 10.57
N ALA A 85 4.51 43.32 9.98
CA ALA A 85 5.72 43.92 10.55
C ALA A 85 5.60 45.44 10.67
N SER A 86 5.09 46.10 9.64
CA SER A 86 4.84 47.55 9.61
C SER A 86 3.80 47.95 10.66
N ALA A 87 2.70 47.19 10.76
CA ALA A 87 1.68 47.38 11.77
C ALA A 87 2.23 47.24 13.21
N ALA A 88 3.03 46.20 13.47
CA ALA A 88 3.68 46.04 14.76
C ALA A 88 4.68 47.17 15.06
N LEU A 89 5.41 47.65 14.06
CA LEU A 89 6.33 48.77 14.18
C LEU A 89 5.60 50.08 14.53
N ASP A 90 4.48 50.36 13.84
CA ASP A 90 3.60 51.50 14.13
C ASP A 90 3.09 51.46 15.57
N LEU A 91 2.60 50.29 16.01
CA LEU A 91 2.11 50.09 17.38
C LEU A 91 3.22 50.31 18.43
N MET A 92 4.44 49.82 18.20
CA MET A 92 5.54 50.01 19.14
C MET A 92 6.09 51.43 19.15
N LYS A 93 6.14 52.09 17.99
CA LYS A 93 6.79 53.40 17.82
C LYS A 93 5.86 54.57 18.08
N ASN A 94 4.68 54.55 17.49
CA ASN A 94 3.74 55.68 17.47
C ASN A 94 2.70 55.56 18.59
N GLU A 95 2.18 54.35 18.81
CA GLU A 95 1.20 54.08 19.87
C GLU A 95 1.86 53.68 21.20
N GLU A 96 3.16 53.37 21.21
CA GLU A 96 3.92 52.99 22.42
C GLU A 96 3.16 51.92 23.25
N VAL A 97 2.75 50.82 22.59
CA VAL A 97 1.98 49.73 23.23
C VAL A 97 2.85 48.87 24.14
N GLU A 98 2.28 48.40 25.26
CA GLU A 98 3.01 47.61 26.25
C GLU A 98 2.99 46.09 26.00
N ALA A 99 2.07 45.64 25.16
CA ALA A 99 1.99 44.27 24.68
C ALA A 99 1.31 44.26 23.31
N ILE A 100 1.54 43.21 22.53
CA ILE A 100 0.83 42.97 21.26
C ILE A 100 0.14 41.63 21.32
N ILE A 101 -1.15 41.60 20.96
CA ILE A 101 -1.94 40.41 20.69
C ILE A 101 -1.88 40.13 19.19
N GLY A 102 -1.57 38.89 18.82
CA GLY A 102 -1.19 38.51 17.47
C GLY A 102 0.33 38.59 17.27
N PRO A 103 0.84 38.45 16.03
CA PRO A 103 0.09 38.31 14.79
C PRO A 103 -0.71 37.01 14.66
N GLN A 104 -1.62 36.99 13.68
CA GLN A 104 -2.53 35.87 13.46
C GLN A 104 -1.82 34.66 12.84
N ARG A 105 -1.00 34.89 11.81
CA ARG A 105 -0.35 33.81 11.05
C ARG A 105 1.04 33.50 11.62
N SER A 106 1.45 32.25 11.52
CA SER A 106 2.79 31.84 12.00
C SER A 106 3.92 32.53 11.24
N SER A 107 3.75 32.79 9.94
CA SER A 107 4.72 33.54 9.13
C SER A 107 4.87 35.00 9.59
N GLU A 108 3.77 35.67 9.92
CA GLU A 108 3.77 37.03 10.46
C GLU A 108 4.43 37.08 11.84
N ALA A 109 4.05 36.14 12.73
CA ALA A 109 4.57 36.06 14.08
C ALA A 109 6.10 35.90 14.11
N LYS A 110 6.65 35.06 13.22
CA LYS A 110 8.11 34.83 13.13
C LYS A 110 8.90 36.14 13.02
N PHE A 111 8.41 37.12 12.27
CA PHE A 111 9.06 38.42 12.13
C PHE A 111 8.78 39.35 13.32
N VAL A 112 7.52 39.43 13.76
CA VAL A 112 7.11 40.35 14.83
C VAL A 112 7.74 39.99 16.19
N ILE A 113 8.05 38.71 16.42
CA ILE A 113 8.77 38.24 17.61
C ILE A 113 10.14 38.91 17.74
N GLU A 114 10.87 39.10 16.63
CA GLU A 114 12.19 39.76 16.62
C GLU A 114 12.07 41.25 16.97
N LEU A 115 11.00 41.91 16.52
CA LEU A 115 10.71 43.30 16.90
C LEU A 115 10.41 43.40 18.39
N GLY A 116 9.55 42.52 18.93
CA GLY A 116 9.22 42.47 20.35
C GLY A 116 10.44 42.17 21.23
N ALA A 117 11.33 41.29 20.77
CA ALA A 117 12.59 41.00 21.47
C ALA A 117 13.50 42.23 21.57
N LYS A 118 13.57 43.06 20.52
CA LYS A 118 14.38 44.29 20.50
C LYS A 118 13.78 45.41 21.37
N THR A 119 12.46 45.53 21.40
CA THR A 119 11.75 46.58 22.15
C THR A 119 11.35 46.16 23.57
N HIS A 120 11.60 44.89 23.92
CA HIS A 120 11.11 44.23 25.13
C HIS A 120 9.58 44.19 25.25
N VAL A 121 8.84 44.35 24.15
CA VAL A 121 7.37 44.26 24.13
C VAL A 121 6.95 42.79 24.01
N PRO A 122 6.18 42.24 24.97
CA PRO A 122 5.65 40.87 24.88
C PRO A 122 4.68 40.72 23.71
N ILE A 123 4.88 39.66 22.92
CA ILE A 123 4.05 39.28 21.77
C ILE A 123 3.27 38.02 22.14
N LEU A 124 1.95 38.11 22.20
CA LEU A 124 1.06 37.03 22.57
C LEU A 124 0.23 36.58 21.37
N SER A 125 0.46 35.38 20.86
CA SER A 125 -0.36 34.85 19.75
C SER A 125 -1.23 33.68 20.18
N PHE A 126 -2.53 33.80 19.89
CA PHE A 126 -3.56 32.79 20.12
C PHE A 126 -3.84 31.93 18.88
N SER A 127 -3.17 32.17 17.75
CA SER A 127 -3.42 31.44 16.50
C SER A 127 -2.15 31.03 15.74
N ALA A 128 -0.98 31.55 16.12
CA ALA A 128 0.30 31.15 15.53
C ALA A 128 0.81 29.84 16.17
N THR A 129 0.30 28.70 15.67
CA THR A 129 0.50 27.36 16.26
C THR A 129 1.75 26.63 15.74
N SER A 130 2.44 27.16 14.72
CA SER A 130 3.60 26.50 14.11
C SER A 130 4.70 26.20 15.14
N PRO A 131 5.24 24.97 15.19
CA PRO A 131 6.33 24.62 16.09
C PRO A 131 7.64 25.35 15.76
N ALA A 132 7.79 25.91 14.56
CA ALA A 132 8.97 26.71 14.21
C ALA A 132 9.14 27.94 15.12
N LEU A 133 8.05 28.51 15.64
CA LEU A 133 8.14 29.70 16.51
C LEU A 133 8.76 29.39 17.87
N THR A 134 8.72 28.14 18.32
CA THR A 134 9.38 27.70 19.55
C THR A 134 10.91 27.71 19.38
N SER A 135 11.41 27.57 18.15
CA SER A 135 12.84 27.62 17.83
C SER A 135 13.43 29.03 17.75
N VAL A 136 12.59 30.07 17.75
CA VAL A 136 13.03 31.49 17.69
C VAL A 136 13.72 31.94 19.00
N GLN A 137 13.67 31.13 20.07
CA GLN A 137 14.39 31.35 21.35
C GLN A 137 14.20 32.75 21.97
N SER A 138 13.08 33.42 21.68
CA SER A 138 12.76 34.72 22.27
C SER A 138 11.95 34.56 23.55
N ASN A 139 12.42 35.18 24.64
CA ASN A 139 11.68 35.22 25.90
C ASN A 139 10.42 36.11 25.82
N TYR A 140 10.28 36.95 24.79
CA TYR A 140 9.17 37.89 24.63
C TYR A 140 8.02 37.32 23.79
N PHE A 141 8.12 36.10 23.29
CA PHE A 141 7.01 35.42 22.63
C PHE A 141 6.26 34.51 23.60
N ILE A 142 4.94 34.67 23.66
CA ILE A 142 4.05 33.81 24.44
C ILE A 142 3.01 33.24 23.47
N ARG A 143 2.93 31.92 23.42
CA ARG A 143 1.88 31.24 22.66
C ARG A 143 0.72 30.94 23.59
N THR A 144 -0.36 31.72 23.46
CA THR A 144 -1.63 31.47 24.16
C THR A 144 -2.52 30.47 23.39
N ALA A 145 -1.95 29.78 22.42
CA ALA A 145 -2.47 28.61 21.73
C ALA A 145 -1.60 27.38 22.01
N GLN A 146 -2.07 26.21 21.58
CA GLN A 146 -1.28 24.98 21.62
C GLN A 146 -0.34 24.90 20.40
N SER A 147 0.88 24.37 20.60
CA SER A 147 1.76 24.04 19.47
C SER A 147 1.17 22.89 18.66
N ASP A 148 1.23 22.97 17.33
CA ASP A 148 0.80 21.88 16.46
C ASP A 148 1.61 20.59 16.69
N SER A 149 2.84 20.67 17.19
CA SER A 149 3.63 19.50 17.58
C SER A 149 2.95 18.63 18.63
N SER A 150 2.07 19.22 19.45
CA SER A 150 1.33 18.53 20.51
C SER A 150 0.38 17.45 19.99
N GLN A 151 -0.13 17.60 18.77
CA GLN A 151 -1.13 16.68 18.20
C GLN A 151 -0.49 15.46 17.50
N VAL A 152 0.83 15.50 17.27
CA VAL A 152 1.55 14.52 16.46
C VAL A 152 1.44 13.11 17.03
N GLU A 153 1.58 12.98 18.36
CA GLU A 153 1.44 11.69 19.04
C GLU A 153 0.00 11.14 18.99
N ALA A 154 -1.00 12.02 19.00
CA ALA A 154 -2.40 11.62 18.82
C ALA A 154 -2.63 11.08 17.41
N ILE A 155 -2.11 11.78 16.39
CA ILE A 155 -2.15 11.36 14.98
C ILE A 155 -1.43 10.01 14.80
N ALA A 156 -0.21 9.86 15.30
CA ALA A 156 0.55 8.61 15.21
C ALA A 156 -0.19 7.46 15.90
N SER A 157 -0.84 7.72 17.04
CA SER A 157 -1.68 6.73 17.72
C SER A 157 -2.88 6.28 16.88
N ILE A 158 -3.52 7.19 16.15
CA ILE A 158 -4.63 6.90 15.23
C ILE A 158 -4.13 6.01 14.09
N VAL A 159 -3.06 6.42 13.41
CA VAL A 159 -2.44 5.68 12.31
C VAL A 159 -2.04 4.26 12.74
N LYS A 160 -1.44 4.13 13.92
CA LYS A 160 -1.07 2.84 14.52
C LYS A 160 -2.30 1.97 14.82
N THR A 161 -3.40 2.56 15.29
CA THR A 161 -4.62 1.83 15.66
C THR A 161 -5.33 1.25 14.45
N TYR A 162 -5.36 1.97 13.33
CA TYR A 162 -5.90 1.48 12.07
C TYR A 162 -4.89 0.66 11.26
N GLY A 163 -3.66 0.45 11.76
CA GLY A 163 -2.67 -0.41 11.12
C GLY A 163 -2.15 0.11 9.78
N TRP A 164 -2.24 1.42 9.52
CA TRP A 164 -1.81 2.00 8.25
C TRP A 164 -0.28 1.99 8.12
N LYS A 165 0.22 1.29 7.11
CA LYS A 165 1.67 1.14 6.84
C LYS A 165 2.23 2.23 5.94
N LYS A 166 1.38 2.91 5.20
CA LYS A 166 1.71 4.04 4.33
C LYS A 166 0.71 5.17 4.51
N ILE A 167 1.19 6.40 4.43
CA ILE A 167 0.35 7.59 4.45
C ILE A 167 0.98 8.69 3.60
N VAL A 168 0.20 9.27 2.70
CA VAL A 168 0.65 10.43 1.91
C VAL A 168 0.38 11.71 2.71
N LEU A 169 1.38 12.58 2.78
CA LEU A 169 1.25 13.87 3.46
C LEU A 169 0.91 14.95 2.44
N ILE A 170 -0.14 15.72 2.73
CA ILE A 170 -0.53 16.88 1.93
C ILE A 170 -0.52 18.09 2.88
N TYR A 171 0.32 19.07 2.61
CA TYR A 171 0.46 20.23 3.48
C TYR A 171 0.60 21.52 2.68
N GLU A 172 0.23 22.65 3.29
CA GLU A 172 0.37 23.95 2.64
C GLU A 172 1.83 24.41 2.64
N GLY A 173 2.26 25.04 1.53
CA GLY A 173 3.63 25.54 1.32
C GLY A 173 3.93 26.84 2.06
N THR A 174 3.59 26.90 3.35
CA THR A 174 3.83 28.03 4.23
C THR A 174 4.75 27.62 5.39
N GLU A 175 5.30 28.60 6.12
CA GLU A 175 6.03 28.34 7.38
C GLU A 175 5.17 27.56 8.40
N TYR A 176 3.85 27.69 8.34
CA TYR A 176 2.94 26.89 9.15
C TYR A 176 2.93 25.43 8.69
N GLY A 177 2.63 25.18 7.41
CA GLY A 177 2.45 23.82 6.90
C GLY A 177 3.75 23.00 6.87
N VAL A 178 4.88 23.63 6.55
CA VAL A 178 6.18 22.94 6.47
C VAL A 178 6.72 22.56 7.86
N ALA A 179 6.47 23.39 8.88
CA ALA A 179 7.09 23.22 10.19
C ALA A 179 6.65 21.95 10.94
N LEU A 180 5.45 21.43 10.67
CA LEU A 180 4.96 20.21 11.32
C LEU A 180 5.51 18.92 10.68
N VAL A 181 5.93 18.97 9.41
CA VAL A 181 6.33 17.79 8.62
C VAL A 181 7.43 16.97 9.31
N PRO A 182 8.55 17.54 9.82
CA PRO A 182 9.60 16.76 10.47
C PRO A 182 9.10 16.00 11.71
N TYR A 183 8.17 16.58 12.47
CA TYR A 183 7.58 15.93 13.64
C TYR A 183 6.71 14.74 13.23
N LEU A 184 5.91 14.89 12.17
CA LEU A 184 5.08 13.81 11.62
C LEU A 184 5.94 12.68 11.06
N LEU A 185 6.98 12.99 10.29
CA LEU A 185 7.90 11.99 9.74
C LEU A 185 8.57 11.17 10.84
N ASN A 186 9.07 11.83 11.88
CA ASN A 186 9.68 11.15 13.03
C ASN A 186 8.68 10.24 13.76
N ALA A 187 7.45 10.71 13.98
CA ALA A 187 6.43 9.93 14.66
C ALA A 187 5.94 8.74 13.82
N PHE A 188 5.80 8.91 12.51
CA PHE A 188 5.44 7.81 11.60
C PHE A 188 6.55 6.78 11.47
N HIS A 189 7.81 7.22 11.40
CA HIS A 189 8.96 6.33 11.44
C HIS A 189 8.98 5.50 12.73
N ALA A 190 8.72 6.10 13.90
CA ALA A 190 8.70 5.41 15.19
C ALA A 190 7.63 4.30 15.29
N ILE A 191 6.52 4.42 14.57
CA ILE A 191 5.46 3.39 14.53
C ILE A 191 5.57 2.44 13.33
N GLY A 192 6.59 2.58 12.49
CA GLY A 192 6.81 1.76 11.30
C GLY A 192 5.87 2.07 10.13
N THR A 193 5.36 3.30 10.04
CA THR A 193 4.56 3.80 8.91
C THR A 193 5.48 4.59 7.97
N ARG A 194 5.44 4.29 6.67
CA ARG A 194 6.20 5.00 5.63
C ARG A 194 5.40 6.17 5.06
N VAL A 195 6.09 7.21 4.63
CA VAL A 195 5.50 8.32 3.86
C VAL A 195 6.04 8.22 2.43
N PRO A 196 5.29 7.64 1.48
CA PRO A 196 5.79 7.42 0.11
C PRO A 196 5.83 8.71 -0.72
N TYR A 197 5.01 9.71 -0.35
CA TYR A 197 4.95 10.98 -1.05
C TYR A 197 4.54 12.12 -0.11
N GLU A 198 5.18 13.26 -0.31
CA GLU A 198 4.93 14.52 0.36
C GLU A 198 4.50 15.55 -0.68
N SER A 199 3.25 16.02 -0.57
CA SER A 199 2.68 17.03 -1.46
C SER A 199 2.64 18.37 -0.74
N CYS A 200 3.52 19.27 -1.17
CA CYS A 200 3.52 20.66 -0.76
C CYS A 200 2.63 21.47 -1.72
N ILE A 201 1.59 22.12 -1.21
CA ILE A 201 0.67 22.95 -2.00
C ILE A 201 0.90 24.43 -1.65
N PRO A 202 1.60 25.20 -2.50
CA PRO A 202 1.79 26.64 -2.31
C PRO A 202 0.47 27.42 -2.28
N LEU A 203 0.45 28.54 -1.56
CA LEU A 203 -0.72 29.44 -1.52
C LEU A 203 -1.05 30.08 -2.89
N SER A 204 -0.07 30.12 -3.81
CA SER A 204 -0.23 30.66 -5.16
C SER A 204 -0.90 29.69 -6.14
N PHE A 205 -1.11 28.41 -5.76
CA PHE A 205 -1.72 27.43 -6.64
C PHE A 205 -3.21 27.73 -6.84
N HIS A 206 -3.64 27.71 -8.11
CA HIS A 206 -5.06 27.74 -8.46
C HIS A 206 -5.63 26.32 -8.47
N ASP A 207 -6.95 26.23 -8.66
CA ASP A 207 -7.69 24.97 -8.61
C ASP A 207 -7.15 23.94 -9.62
N THR A 208 -6.62 24.38 -10.77
CA THR A 208 -6.04 23.53 -11.81
C THR A 208 -4.77 22.81 -11.36
N GLU A 209 -3.88 23.52 -10.65
CA GLU A 209 -2.62 23.00 -10.16
C GLU A 209 -2.86 22.03 -8.99
N ILE A 210 -3.79 22.38 -8.09
CA ILE A 210 -4.23 21.50 -6.99
C ILE A 210 -4.85 20.22 -7.56
N MET A 211 -5.69 20.34 -8.59
CA MET A 211 -6.28 19.17 -9.28
C MET A 211 -5.22 18.29 -9.91
N SER A 212 -4.21 18.88 -10.57
CA SER A 212 -3.09 18.14 -11.16
C SER A 212 -2.31 17.35 -10.11
N GLU A 213 -2.03 17.96 -8.95
CA GLU A 213 -1.38 17.25 -7.83
C GLU A 213 -2.26 16.12 -7.27
N LEU A 214 -3.56 16.33 -7.10
CA LEU A 214 -4.49 15.28 -6.69
C LEU A 214 -4.53 14.11 -7.69
N GLN A 215 -4.52 14.40 -9.00
CA GLN A 215 -4.46 13.36 -10.04
C GLN A 215 -3.14 12.59 -10.01
N LYS A 216 -2.02 13.27 -9.76
CA LYS A 216 -0.70 12.64 -9.58
C LYS A 216 -0.70 11.71 -8.37
N ILE A 217 -1.25 12.16 -7.24
CA ILE A 217 -1.40 11.34 -6.02
C ILE A 217 -2.29 10.13 -6.30
N ASN A 218 -3.42 10.32 -6.99
CA ASN A 218 -4.35 9.24 -7.33
C ASN A 218 -3.70 8.16 -8.21
N LYS A 219 -2.81 8.55 -9.15
CA LYS A 219 -2.03 7.60 -9.96
C LYS A 219 -1.09 6.71 -9.14
N MET A 220 -0.67 7.16 -7.95
CA MET A 220 0.18 6.35 -7.05
C MET A 220 -0.61 5.22 -6.35
N GLN A 221 -1.94 5.18 -6.49
CA GLN A 221 -2.83 4.19 -5.88
C GLN A 221 -2.76 4.16 -4.34
N GLU A 222 -2.34 5.25 -3.71
CA GLU A 222 -2.36 5.41 -2.27
C GLU A 222 -3.78 5.81 -1.82
N SER A 223 -4.23 5.22 -0.71
CA SER A 223 -5.61 5.39 -0.23
C SER A 223 -5.74 6.14 1.10
N VAL A 224 -4.61 6.43 1.77
CA VAL A 224 -4.58 7.06 3.09
C VAL A 224 -3.83 8.38 3.02
N PHE A 225 -4.51 9.47 3.40
CA PHE A 225 -3.98 10.83 3.32
C PHE A 225 -4.04 11.54 4.67
N LEU A 226 -2.98 12.27 5.03
CA LEU A 226 -2.98 13.25 6.12
C LEU A 226 -2.87 14.65 5.54
N VAL A 227 -3.81 15.53 5.89
CA VAL A 227 -3.87 16.91 5.43
C VAL A 227 -3.53 17.89 6.56
N HIS A 228 -2.49 18.70 6.33
CA HIS A 228 -2.07 19.77 7.22
C HIS A 228 -2.10 21.14 6.53
N MET A 229 -3.25 21.82 6.65
CA MET A 229 -3.53 23.08 5.96
C MET A 229 -4.41 23.97 6.82
N THR A 230 -4.45 25.26 6.49
CA THR A 230 -5.46 26.20 6.96
C THR A 230 -6.85 25.86 6.41
N ALA A 231 -7.90 26.31 7.10
CA ALA A 231 -9.29 26.05 6.71
C ALA A 231 -9.63 26.48 5.28
N SER A 232 -9.09 27.62 4.82
CA SER A 232 -9.31 28.13 3.47
C SER A 232 -8.71 27.24 2.40
N MET A 233 -7.47 26.78 2.58
CA MET A 233 -6.81 25.86 1.64
C MET A 233 -7.39 24.45 1.69
N GLY A 234 -7.67 23.94 2.89
CA GLY A 234 -8.31 22.64 3.08
C GLY A 234 -9.68 22.57 2.42
N SER A 235 -10.49 23.64 2.52
CA SER A 235 -11.80 23.73 1.87
C SER A 235 -11.69 23.57 0.35
N LYS A 236 -10.74 24.26 -0.29
CA LYS A 236 -10.46 24.11 -1.73
C LYS A 236 -10.02 22.69 -2.06
N LEU A 237 -9.08 22.14 -1.29
CA LEU A 237 -8.56 20.79 -1.49
C LEU A 237 -9.68 19.73 -1.47
N PHE A 238 -10.56 19.73 -0.48
CA PHE A 238 -11.61 18.71 -0.35
C PHE A 238 -12.72 18.83 -1.40
N LEU A 239 -13.06 20.05 -1.84
CA LEU A 239 -13.94 20.24 -3.00
C LEU A 239 -13.35 19.61 -4.26
N LEU A 240 -12.05 19.83 -4.50
CA LEU A 240 -11.35 19.27 -5.64
C LEU A 240 -11.17 17.75 -5.50
N ALA A 241 -10.83 17.24 -4.32
CA ALA A 241 -10.71 15.81 -4.04
C ALA A 241 -12.03 15.07 -4.31
N LYS A 242 -13.17 15.67 -3.93
CA LYS A 242 -14.49 15.13 -4.27
C LYS A 242 -14.74 15.11 -5.77
N SER A 243 -14.41 16.18 -6.49
CA SER A 243 -14.53 16.22 -7.95
C SER A 243 -13.59 15.22 -8.66
N ALA A 244 -12.43 14.93 -8.07
CA ALA A 244 -11.48 13.92 -8.50
C ALA A 244 -11.87 12.48 -8.10
N ARG A 245 -13.03 12.30 -7.45
CA ARG A 245 -13.54 11.01 -6.91
C ARG A 245 -12.67 10.37 -5.83
N MET A 246 -11.78 11.13 -5.19
CA MET A 246 -10.94 10.67 -4.08
C MET A 246 -11.66 10.71 -2.72
N MET A 247 -12.94 11.09 -2.70
CA MET A 247 -13.86 11.04 -1.54
C MET A 247 -14.89 9.91 -1.67
N SER A 248 -14.52 8.81 -2.32
CA SER A 248 -15.35 7.63 -2.55
C SER A 248 -14.91 6.44 -1.67
N GLU A 249 -15.63 5.32 -1.74
CA GLU A 249 -15.26 4.09 -1.03
C GLU A 249 -13.83 3.66 -1.39
N GLY A 250 -13.03 3.33 -0.37
CA GLY A 250 -11.65 2.89 -0.56
C GLY A 250 -10.61 3.97 -0.24
N TYR A 251 -11.01 5.13 0.28
CA TYR A 251 -10.10 6.17 0.77
C TYR A 251 -10.24 6.40 2.29
N ALA A 252 -9.19 6.89 2.93
CA ALA A 252 -9.20 7.44 4.28
C ALA A 252 -8.45 8.76 4.33
N TRP A 253 -9.07 9.76 4.95
CA TRP A 253 -8.52 11.10 5.09
C TRP A 253 -8.44 11.45 6.58
N LEU A 254 -7.29 11.96 6.99
CA LEU A 254 -7.04 12.48 8.32
C LEU A 254 -6.69 13.96 8.23
N VAL A 255 -7.23 14.80 9.10
CA VAL A 255 -6.95 16.24 9.14
C VAL A 255 -6.39 16.67 10.49
N THR A 256 -5.49 17.65 10.43
CA THR A 256 -4.88 18.29 11.61
C THR A 256 -5.75 19.43 12.17
N THR A 257 -5.35 19.92 13.34
CA THR A 257 -5.98 20.99 14.14
C THR A 257 -6.31 22.24 13.33
N GLY A 258 -5.43 22.69 12.43
CA GLY A 258 -5.65 23.94 11.69
C GLY A 258 -6.83 23.90 10.71
N LEU A 259 -7.25 22.71 10.26
CA LEU A 259 -8.46 22.54 9.46
C LEU A 259 -9.64 22.12 10.34
N SER A 260 -9.43 21.19 11.27
CA SER A 260 -10.48 20.61 12.09
C SER A 260 -11.16 21.58 13.05
N THR A 261 -10.45 22.59 13.55
CA THR A 261 -10.99 23.57 14.51
C THR A 261 -11.91 24.61 13.88
N LEU A 262 -12.01 24.61 12.55
CA LEU A 262 -12.77 25.56 11.76
C LEU A 262 -13.68 24.88 10.73
N LEU A 263 -14.10 23.63 10.96
CA LEU A 263 -15.07 22.94 10.09
C LEU A 263 -16.51 23.41 10.29
N ASP A 264 -16.87 23.86 11.49
CA ASP A 264 -18.22 24.36 11.83
C ASP A 264 -18.59 25.75 11.21
N PRO A 265 -17.65 26.67 10.86
CA PRO A 265 -17.94 27.85 10.03
C PRO A 265 -17.83 27.62 8.51
N VAL A 266 -17.45 26.43 8.07
CA VAL A 266 -17.22 26.13 6.64
C VAL A 266 -18.56 25.92 5.92
N GLU A 267 -18.66 26.42 4.69
CA GLU A 267 -19.89 26.33 3.90
C GLU A 267 -20.41 24.88 3.85
N ALA A 268 -21.74 24.71 3.91
CA ALA A 268 -22.38 23.39 3.90
C ALA A 268 -21.88 22.51 2.72
N LYS A 269 -21.57 23.14 1.58
CA LYS A 269 -21.04 22.46 0.39
C LYS A 269 -19.66 21.83 0.62
N VAL A 270 -18.81 22.45 1.43
CA VAL A 270 -17.48 21.94 1.76
C VAL A 270 -17.58 20.85 2.83
N MET A 271 -18.44 21.01 3.84
CA MET A 271 -18.72 19.92 4.79
C MET A 271 -19.26 18.67 4.08
N ASP A 272 -20.18 18.85 3.12
CA ASP A 272 -20.68 17.77 2.25
C ASP A 272 -19.56 17.14 1.39
N SER A 273 -18.40 17.82 1.20
CA SER A 273 -17.23 17.26 0.52
C SER A 273 -16.27 16.48 1.41
N MET A 274 -16.42 16.60 2.74
CA MET A 274 -15.56 16.00 3.74
C MET A 274 -16.17 14.77 4.41
N GLU A 275 -17.19 14.16 3.81
CA GLU A 275 -17.84 12.95 4.34
C GLU A 275 -16.82 11.84 4.63
N GLY A 276 -16.82 11.34 5.86
CA GLY A 276 -15.95 10.26 6.31
C GLY A 276 -14.51 10.68 6.66
N VAL A 277 -14.18 11.98 6.62
CA VAL A 277 -12.89 12.49 7.08
C VAL A 277 -12.75 12.30 8.59
N LEU A 278 -11.57 11.90 9.05
CA LEU A 278 -11.19 11.88 10.46
C LEU A 278 -10.41 13.15 10.80
N GLY A 279 -10.59 13.67 12.01
CA GLY A 279 -9.81 14.82 12.46
C GLY A 279 -9.49 14.76 13.94
N VAL A 280 -8.46 15.54 14.32
CA VAL A 280 -8.07 15.78 15.72
C VAL A 280 -8.29 17.24 16.06
N LYS A 281 -8.86 17.54 17.24
CA LYS A 281 -8.98 18.91 17.75
C LYS A 281 -8.74 18.97 19.26
N PRO A 282 -8.20 20.06 19.81
CA PRO A 282 -8.04 20.22 21.25
C PRO A 282 -9.38 20.09 22.00
N PHE A 283 -9.37 19.36 23.12
CA PHE A 283 -10.55 19.22 23.98
C PHE A 283 -10.82 20.51 24.75
N VAL A 284 -12.05 21.02 24.64
CA VAL A 284 -12.55 22.15 25.43
C VAL A 284 -13.51 21.62 26.50
N PRO A 285 -13.16 21.72 27.80
CA PRO A 285 -14.04 21.29 28.88
C PRO A 285 -15.34 22.09 28.90
N LYS A 286 -16.47 21.40 29.12
CA LYS A 286 -17.75 22.08 29.34
C LYS A 286 -17.72 22.80 30.70
N SER A 287 -17.96 24.11 30.69
CA SER A 287 -18.07 24.94 31.89
C SER A 287 -19.36 25.77 31.85
N LYS A 288 -19.84 26.23 33.02
CA LYS A 288 -21.03 27.08 33.09
C LYS A 288 -20.78 28.43 32.41
N GLU A 289 -19.54 28.91 32.49
CA GLU A 289 -19.06 30.14 31.89
C GLU A 289 -19.08 30.04 30.37
N LEU A 290 -18.61 28.92 29.81
CA LEU A 290 -18.64 28.66 28.37
C LEU A 290 -20.08 28.54 27.86
N GLU A 291 -20.96 27.79 28.54
CA GLU A 291 -22.37 27.67 28.15
C GLU A 291 -23.14 28.99 28.28
N GLY A 292 -22.84 29.79 29.31
CA GLY A 292 -23.38 31.13 29.49
C GLY A 292 -22.90 32.09 28.38
N PHE A 293 -21.61 32.02 28.02
CA PHE A 293 -21.05 32.77 26.91
C PHE A 293 -21.73 32.35 25.59
N LYS A 294 -21.79 31.05 25.28
CA LYS A 294 -22.48 30.50 24.10
C LYS A 294 -23.93 30.96 24.02
N SER A 295 -24.66 30.95 25.14
CA SER A 295 -26.06 31.38 25.17
C SER A 295 -26.23 32.86 24.84
N ARG A 296 -25.32 33.73 25.29
CA ARG A 296 -25.31 35.16 24.93
C ARG A 296 -24.88 35.39 23.47
N TRP A 297 -23.93 34.58 22.98
CA TRP A 297 -23.28 34.76 21.67
C TRP A 297 -23.99 34.09 20.49
N LYS A 298 -24.84 33.07 20.75
CA LYS A 298 -25.67 32.34 19.76
C LYS A 298 -26.53 33.22 18.87
N ARG A 299 -26.77 34.48 19.24
CA ARG A 299 -27.57 35.43 18.45
C ARG A 299 -26.79 36.06 17.28
N ASN A 300 -25.45 36.00 17.30
CA ASN A 300 -24.59 36.65 16.30
C ASN A 300 -23.69 35.67 15.51
N PHE A 301 -23.35 34.48 16.04
CA PHE A 301 -22.50 33.50 15.35
C PHE A 301 -22.88 32.06 15.73
N ASN A 302 -22.84 31.16 14.74
CA ASN A 302 -23.34 29.78 14.87
C ASN A 302 -22.30 28.73 15.29
N SER A 303 -21.00 29.05 15.35
CA SER A 303 -19.96 28.02 15.48
C SER A 303 -19.00 28.16 16.67
N GLU A 304 -18.55 27.00 17.17
CA GLU A 304 -17.53 26.87 18.22
C GLU A 304 -16.13 27.18 17.67
N ASN A 305 -15.76 28.46 17.53
CA ASN A 305 -14.43 28.84 17.06
C ASN A 305 -13.39 28.81 18.21
N LEU A 306 -12.56 27.77 18.24
CA LEU A 306 -11.51 27.58 19.25
C LEU A 306 -10.53 28.77 19.32
N PHE A 307 -10.12 29.31 18.17
CA PHE A 307 -9.22 30.48 18.14
C PHE A 307 -9.86 31.71 18.77
N GLY A 308 -11.18 31.88 18.64
CA GLY A 308 -11.94 32.91 19.35
C GLY A 308 -11.89 32.73 20.87
N LEU A 309 -12.07 31.50 21.36
CA LEU A 309 -11.97 31.20 22.80
C LEU A 309 -10.56 31.49 23.34
N TRP A 310 -9.51 31.13 22.59
CA TRP A 310 -8.14 31.45 22.98
C TRP A 310 -7.84 32.95 22.92
N ALA A 311 -8.40 33.69 21.95
CA ALA A 311 -8.29 35.14 21.89
C ALA A 311 -8.94 35.81 23.12
N TYR A 312 -10.12 35.33 23.52
CA TYR A 312 -10.83 35.79 24.71
C TYR A 312 -9.99 35.57 25.98
N ASP A 313 -9.48 34.35 26.16
CA ASP A 313 -8.64 34.01 27.32
C ASP A 313 -7.30 34.78 27.31
N THR A 314 -6.76 35.10 26.13
CA THR A 314 -5.54 35.93 25.99
C THR A 314 -5.75 37.33 26.55
N VAL A 315 -6.88 37.97 26.23
CA VAL A 315 -7.22 39.30 26.77
C VAL A 315 -7.36 39.26 28.28
N TRP A 316 -8.03 38.24 28.82
CA TRP A 316 -8.15 38.04 30.27
C TRP A 316 -6.78 37.86 30.92
N ALA A 317 -5.89 37.07 30.31
CA ALA A 317 -4.54 36.86 30.80
C ALA A 317 -3.73 38.17 30.88
N ILE A 318 -3.82 39.01 29.84
CA ILE A 318 -3.15 40.32 29.79
C ILE A 318 -3.76 41.27 30.83
N ALA A 319 -5.08 41.38 30.90
CA ALA A 319 -5.75 42.31 31.81
C ALA A 319 -5.45 41.98 33.29
N MET A 320 -5.43 40.69 33.66
CA MET A 320 -4.99 40.27 35.00
C MET A 320 -3.49 40.53 35.23
N ALA A 321 -2.66 40.30 34.21
CA ALA A 321 -1.23 40.50 34.32
C ALA A 321 -0.87 41.98 34.50
N VAL A 322 -1.57 42.88 33.81
CA VAL A 322 -1.44 44.33 33.92
C VAL A 322 -1.78 44.81 35.33
N GLU A 323 -2.91 44.37 35.90
CA GLU A 323 -3.28 44.75 37.27
C GLU A 323 -2.23 44.23 38.28
N ARG A 324 -1.80 42.98 38.15
CA ARG A 324 -0.79 42.35 39.03
C ARG A 324 0.59 42.99 38.91
N ALA A 325 0.95 43.48 37.72
CA ALA A 325 2.21 44.15 37.49
C ALA A 325 2.27 45.54 38.18
N GLY A 326 1.13 46.06 38.65
CA GLY A 326 1.05 47.33 39.39
C GLY A 326 1.54 48.50 38.54
N ILE A 327 1.11 48.56 37.28
CA ILE A 327 1.58 49.55 36.32
C ILE A 327 1.02 50.94 36.68
N VAL A 328 1.91 51.87 37.07
CA VAL A 328 1.53 53.24 37.45
C VAL A 328 1.83 54.25 36.34
N HIS A 329 2.95 54.14 35.62
CA HIS A 329 3.32 54.97 34.46
C HIS A 329 4.11 54.14 33.43
N SER A 330 3.70 54.21 32.16
CA SER A 330 4.42 53.63 31.00
C SER A 330 5.51 54.59 30.52
N ARG A 331 6.71 54.08 30.19
CA ARG A 331 7.80 54.86 29.60
C ARG A 331 8.59 54.02 28.60
N PHE A 332 8.66 54.49 27.36
CA PHE A 332 9.60 54.00 26.35
C PHE A 332 10.91 54.78 26.42
N LEU A 333 12.03 54.08 26.64
CA LEU A 333 13.37 54.68 26.60
C LEU A 333 13.78 54.87 25.13
N LYS A 334 13.66 56.11 24.64
CA LYS A 334 14.09 56.48 23.28
C LYS A 334 15.63 56.47 23.21
N GLN A 335 16.20 55.74 22.27
CA GLN A 335 17.65 55.76 22.03
C GLN A 335 18.04 57.10 21.35
N ASN A 336 19.21 57.65 21.71
CA ASN A 336 19.75 58.85 21.07
C ASN A 336 20.08 58.57 19.60
N ALA A 337 19.13 58.88 18.71
CA ALA A 337 19.19 58.58 17.28
C ALA A 337 19.97 59.64 16.46
N SER A 338 21.05 60.22 17.00
CA SER A 338 21.79 61.28 16.30
C SER A 338 22.77 60.77 15.22
N SER A 339 22.87 59.45 14.96
CA SER A 339 23.84 58.92 13.97
C SER A 339 23.42 57.66 13.18
N ARG A 340 22.15 57.23 13.18
CA ARG A 340 21.74 56.01 12.47
C ARG A 340 20.59 56.30 11.50
N SER A 341 20.82 56.05 10.21
CA SER A 341 19.93 56.39 9.08
C SER A 341 18.75 55.44 8.87
N VAL A 342 18.52 54.46 9.76
CA VAL A 342 17.48 53.43 9.60
C VAL A 342 16.52 53.46 10.78
N ASP A 343 15.23 53.63 10.49
CA ASP A 343 14.15 53.85 11.46
C ASP A 343 13.99 52.73 12.50
N LEU A 344 14.32 51.48 12.11
CA LEU A 344 14.30 50.30 12.98
C LEU A 344 15.33 50.35 14.13
N ALA A 345 16.42 51.11 13.96
CA ALA A 345 17.48 51.24 14.96
C ALA A 345 17.18 52.31 16.03
N ALA A 346 16.12 53.10 15.82
CA ALA A 346 15.67 54.16 16.73
C ALA A 346 14.53 53.71 17.66
N LEU A 347 14.13 52.43 17.62
CA LEU A 347 13.05 51.91 18.45
C LEU A 347 13.39 52.03 19.94
N GLY A 348 12.42 52.52 20.70
CA GLY A 348 12.53 52.61 22.15
C GLY A 348 12.39 51.25 22.83
N ILE A 349 13.00 51.11 24.01
CA ILE A 349 12.85 49.92 24.85
C ILE A 349 11.74 50.18 25.89
N SER A 350 10.77 49.28 26.00
CA SER A 350 9.77 49.33 27.08
C SER A 350 10.42 48.90 28.40
N GLU A 351 10.41 49.80 29.40
CA GLU A 351 10.85 49.46 30.77
C GLU A 351 9.88 48.50 31.47
N MET A 352 8.63 48.48 31.01
CA MET A 352 7.53 47.74 31.62
C MET A 352 7.42 46.31 31.10
N GLY A 353 7.83 46.10 29.85
CA GLY A 353 7.77 44.84 29.14
C GLY A 353 8.27 43.63 29.94
N PRO A 354 9.48 43.66 30.55
CA PRO A 354 9.97 42.54 31.35
C PRO A 354 9.11 42.22 32.58
N ARG A 355 8.54 43.24 33.24
CA ARG A 355 7.65 43.05 34.40
C ARG A 355 6.31 42.47 33.97
N LEU A 356 5.75 43.00 32.88
CA LEU A 356 4.49 42.51 32.32
C LEU A 356 4.64 41.07 31.83
N LEU A 357 5.73 40.75 31.12
CA LEU A 357 6.08 39.40 30.69
C LEU A 357 6.08 38.42 31.88
N LYS A 358 6.80 38.76 32.96
CA LYS A 358 6.85 37.94 34.17
C LYS A 358 5.45 37.76 34.79
N SER A 359 4.62 38.79 34.77
CA SER A 359 3.25 38.73 35.27
C SER A 359 2.38 37.79 34.41
N ILE A 360 2.44 37.91 33.08
CA ILE A 360 1.72 37.07 32.13
C ILE A 360 2.08 35.59 32.30
N LEU A 361 3.38 35.26 32.37
CA LEU A 361 3.84 33.89 32.52
C LEU A 361 3.38 33.23 33.84
N ASN A 362 3.06 34.02 34.87
CA ASN A 362 2.56 33.55 36.16
C ASN A 362 1.02 33.57 36.26
N THR A 363 0.32 34.03 35.22
CA THR A 363 -1.15 34.08 35.20
C THR A 363 -1.73 32.67 35.07
N LYS A 364 -2.70 32.36 35.96
CA LYS A 364 -3.45 31.10 36.00
C LYS A 364 -4.89 31.40 36.36
N PHE A 365 -5.83 30.87 35.59
CA PHE A 365 -7.27 31.04 35.81
C PHE A 365 -8.05 30.00 35.00
N ASP A 366 -9.33 29.86 35.30
CA ASP A 366 -10.26 29.07 34.49
C ASP A 366 -10.93 29.99 33.47
N GLY A 367 -10.56 29.81 32.19
CA GLY A 367 -11.05 30.57 31.05
C GLY A 367 -12.15 29.83 30.29
N LEU A 368 -12.57 30.38 29.15
CA LEU A 368 -13.58 29.78 28.28
C LEU A 368 -13.07 28.53 27.57
N SER A 369 -11.77 28.46 27.25
CA SER A 369 -11.13 27.29 26.62
C SER A 369 -10.72 26.20 27.63
N GLY A 370 -10.98 26.42 28.92
CA GLY A 370 -10.57 25.55 30.03
C GLY A 370 -9.53 26.22 30.93
N LYS A 371 -8.71 25.42 31.60
CA LYS A 371 -7.71 25.94 32.54
C LYS A 371 -6.56 26.61 31.78
N PHE A 372 -6.44 27.93 31.92
CA PHE A 372 -5.35 28.70 31.34
C PHE A 372 -4.09 28.53 32.20
N GLN A 373 -3.06 27.89 31.63
CA GLN A 373 -1.75 27.76 32.25
C GLN A 373 -0.67 27.68 31.17
N LEU A 374 0.33 28.55 31.29
CA LEU A 374 1.50 28.57 30.41
C LEU A 374 2.62 27.70 30.98
N VAL A 375 3.19 26.83 30.16
CA VAL A 375 4.37 26.02 30.46
C VAL A 375 5.43 26.39 29.43
N LYS A 376 6.57 26.93 29.89
CA LYS A 376 7.64 27.47 29.02
C LYS A 376 7.14 28.50 27.98
N GLY A 377 6.14 29.30 28.35
CA GLY A 377 5.58 30.33 27.47
C GLY A 377 4.51 29.83 26.48
N GLU A 378 4.07 28.56 26.59
CA GLU A 378 3.06 27.98 25.69
C GLU A 378 1.89 27.37 26.47
N MET A 379 0.69 27.36 25.88
CA MET A 379 -0.47 26.69 26.46
C MET A 379 -0.29 25.17 26.41
N ALA A 380 -0.34 24.50 27.56
CA ALA A 380 -0.19 23.05 27.64
C ALA A 380 -1.51 22.32 27.25
N PRO A 381 -1.46 21.34 26.34
CA PRO A 381 -2.64 20.54 25.97
C PRO A 381 -3.04 19.58 27.10
N PHE A 382 -4.34 19.50 27.38
CA PHE A 382 -4.90 18.52 28.32
C PHE A 382 -5.28 17.20 27.63
N ALA A 383 -5.99 17.29 26.51
CA ALA A 383 -6.47 16.16 25.72
C ALA A 383 -6.83 16.60 24.29
N PHE A 384 -6.90 15.65 23.36
CA PHE A 384 -7.43 15.83 22.02
C PHE A 384 -8.72 15.03 21.83
N GLU A 385 -9.71 15.62 21.18
CA GLU A 385 -10.89 14.94 20.66
C GLU A 385 -10.60 14.41 19.26
N ILE A 386 -11.09 13.20 18.99
CA ILE A 386 -11.02 12.57 17.68
C ILE A 386 -12.44 12.48 17.17
N PHE A 387 -12.69 13.07 16.01
CA PHE A 387 -14.00 13.09 15.40
C PHE A 387 -13.96 12.53 13.98
N ASN A 388 -15.15 12.19 13.51
CA ASN A 388 -15.42 11.75 12.15
C ASN A 388 -16.53 12.64 11.58
N VAL A 389 -16.33 13.17 10.39
CA VAL A 389 -17.32 14.00 9.69
C VAL A 389 -18.41 13.09 9.14
N VAL A 390 -19.65 13.31 9.57
CA VAL A 390 -20.82 12.54 9.16
C VAL A 390 -21.95 13.50 8.80
N GLY A 391 -22.30 13.55 7.52
CA GLY A 391 -23.16 14.56 6.94
C GLY A 391 -22.60 15.96 7.17
N ARG A 392 -23.39 16.80 7.84
CA ARG A 392 -23.03 18.20 8.16
C ARG A 392 -22.61 18.39 9.61
N SER A 393 -22.17 17.32 10.26
CA SER A 393 -21.86 17.35 11.69
C SER A 393 -20.60 16.56 12.01
N GLU A 394 -19.96 16.94 13.10
CA GLU A 394 -18.82 16.22 13.66
C GLU A 394 -19.30 15.20 14.68
N ARG A 395 -18.99 13.92 14.46
CA ARG A 395 -19.26 12.84 15.41
C ARG A 395 -17.99 12.49 16.17
N VAL A 396 -17.96 12.74 17.47
CA VAL A 396 -16.83 12.34 18.33
C VAL A 396 -16.74 10.82 18.44
N ILE A 397 -15.60 10.27 18.01
CA ILE A 397 -15.31 8.82 18.02
C ILE A 397 -14.35 8.40 19.14
N GLY A 398 -13.67 9.35 19.78
CA GLY A 398 -12.88 9.09 20.98
C GLY A 398 -12.01 10.28 21.38
N TYR A 399 -11.09 10.02 22.32
CA TYR A 399 -10.21 11.00 22.92
C TYR A 399 -8.78 10.45 23.00
N TRP A 400 -7.80 11.36 22.99
CA TRP A 400 -6.41 11.04 23.23
C TRP A 400 -5.84 11.90 24.37
N THR A 401 -5.11 11.26 25.27
CA THR A 401 -4.36 11.95 26.34
C THR A 401 -2.92 11.45 26.37
N GLN A 402 -1.99 12.31 26.79
CA GLN A 402 -0.56 11.95 26.84
C GLN A 402 -0.27 10.76 27.77
N LYS A 403 -1.04 10.59 28.86
CA LYS A 403 -0.85 9.48 29.82
C LYS A 403 -1.65 8.23 29.46
N GLY A 404 -2.85 8.39 28.89
CA GLY A 404 -3.79 7.28 28.65
C GLY A 404 -3.82 6.77 27.20
N GLY A 405 -3.22 7.49 26.25
CA GLY A 405 -3.35 7.19 24.83
C GLY A 405 -4.79 7.34 24.34
N LEU A 406 -5.18 6.51 23.36
CA LEU A 406 -6.53 6.51 22.77
C LEU A 406 -7.55 5.83 23.69
N SER A 407 -8.68 6.50 23.88
CA SER A 407 -9.79 6.05 24.72
C SER A 407 -11.14 6.50 24.14
N GLN A 408 -12.23 5.83 24.52
CA GLN A 408 -13.58 6.22 24.10
C GLN A 408 -14.19 7.33 24.98
N SER A 409 -13.69 7.51 26.19
CA SER A 409 -14.17 8.47 27.19
C SER A 409 -13.01 9.10 27.96
N LEU A 410 -13.17 10.37 28.35
CA LEU A 410 -12.15 11.13 29.10
C LEU A 410 -12.06 10.72 30.59
N ASP A 411 -13.14 10.16 31.14
CA ASP A 411 -13.22 9.72 32.53
C ASP A 411 -12.45 8.42 32.75
N SER A 412 -11.16 8.53 33.05
CA SER A 412 -10.34 7.42 33.54
C SER A 412 -9.41 7.90 34.65
N SER A 413 -10.00 8.48 35.69
CA SER A 413 -9.31 8.60 36.97
C SER A 413 -9.12 7.20 37.58
N SER A 414 -7.85 6.81 37.71
CA SER A 414 -7.34 5.87 38.71
C SER A 414 -8.03 4.51 38.85
N LYS A 415 -8.00 3.69 37.79
CA LYS A 415 -7.82 2.22 37.91
C LYS A 415 -7.38 1.70 36.56
N ILE A 416 -6.24 1.00 36.53
CA ILE A 416 -5.86 0.13 35.43
C ILE A 416 -6.85 -1.02 35.44
N SER A 417 -8.09 -0.77 35.00
CA SER A 417 -8.97 -1.85 34.59
C SER A 417 -8.56 -2.18 33.16
N HIS A 418 -7.97 -3.36 32.99
CA HIS A 418 -7.84 -4.03 31.71
C HIS A 418 -9.24 -4.18 31.10
N SER A 419 -9.74 -3.12 30.46
CA SER A 419 -10.94 -3.19 29.66
C SER A 419 -10.56 -3.91 28.38
N ASN A 420 -10.94 -5.19 28.30
CA ASN A 420 -10.84 -6.07 27.14
C ASN A 420 -11.77 -5.63 25.98
N SER A 421 -12.07 -4.34 25.85
CA SER A 421 -12.70 -3.82 24.64
C SER A 421 -11.65 -3.84 23.52
N LYS A 422 -11.86 -4.69 22.51
CA LYS A 422 -11.00 -4.81 21.32
C LYS A 422 -10.87 -3.49 20.54
N THR A 423 -11.68 -2.47 20.82
CA THR A 423 -11.70 -1.19 20.08
C THR A 423 -11.44 0.02 20.99
N LYS A 424 -10.30 0.71 20.78
CA LYS A 424 -9.91 1.92 21.51
C LYS A 424 -10.70 3.18 21.10
N LEU A 425 -11.31 3.15 19.90
CA LEU A 425 -12.14 4.21 19.32
C LEU A 425 -13.47 3.62 18.85
N LYS A 426 -14.52 4.44 18.77
CA LYS A 426 -15.78 4.08 18.09
C LYS A 426 -15.51 3.88 16.59
N GLN A 427 -16.27 2.99 15.96
CA GLN A 427 -16.10 2.69 14.54
C GLN A 427 -16.39 3.94 13.68
N PRO A 428 -15.44 4.41 12.86
CA PRO A 428 -15.65 5.54 11.98
C PRO A 428 -16.46 5.13 10.75
N ILE A 429 -17.05 6.13 10.11
CA ILE A 429 -17.60 6.05 8.75
C ILE A 429 -16.52 6.59 7.82
N TRP A 430 -16.16 5.82 6.80
CA TRP A 430 -15.20 6.20 5.77
C TRP A 430 -15.90 6.87 4.59
N PRO A 431 -15.15 7.61 3.75
CA PRO A 431 -15.65 8.09 2.47
C PRO A 431 -16.40 7.00 1.70
N GLY A 432 -17.54 7.36 1.09
CA GLY A 432 -18.47 6.39 0.48
C GLY A 432 -19.50 5.80 1.45
N GLY A 433 -19.52 6.19 2.72
CA GLY A 433 -20.54 5.80 3.69
C GLY A 433 -20.35 4.39 4.26
N THR A 434 -19.15 3.83 4.14
CA THR A 434 -18.85 2.46 4.58
C THR A 434 -18.18 2.46 5.95
N THR A 435 -18.27 1.35 6.67
CA THR A 435 -17.54 1.13 7.92
C THR A 435 -16.28 0.27 7.72
N LEU A 436 -16.03 -0.14 6.47
CA LEU A 436 -14.90 -0.95 6.03
C LEU A 436 -13.72 -0.04 5.70
N GLN A 437 -12.57 -0.32 6.30
CA GLN A 437 -11.32 0.41 6.05
C GLN A 437 -10.91 0.32 4.56
N PRO A 438 -10.28 1.36 3.97
CA PRO A 438 -9.82 1.35 2.58
C PRO A 438 -9.00 0.10 2.17
N LYS A 439 -9.25 -0.36 0.94
CA LYS A 439 -9.26 -1.76 0.47
C LYS A 439 -7.98 -2.58 0.64
N LYS A 440 -8.19 -3.86 0.96
CA LYS A 440 -7.33 -4.98 0.56
C LYS A 440 -7.70 -5.42 -0.87
N LEU A 441 -6.73 -5.83 -1.68
CA LEU A 441 -6.98 -6.43 -2.99
C LEU A 441 -7.75 -7.74 -2.86
N ARG A 442 -8.82 -7.89 -3.65
CA ARG A 442 -9.57 -9.14 -3.75
C ARG A 442 -8.97 -10.01 -4.84
N ILE A 443 -8.17 -10.99 -4.45
CA ILE A 443 -7.47 -11.86 -5.39
C ILE A 443 -8.30 -13.12 -5.60
N GLY A 444 -8.80 -13.31 -6.81
CA GLY A 444 -9.49 -14.54 -7.21
C GLY A 444 -8.49 -15.71 -7.33
N VAL A 445 -8.86 -16.87 -6.80
CA VAL A 445 -8.05 -18.09 -6.88
C VAL A 445 -8.90 -19.23 -7.44
N PRO A 446 -8.43 -19.98 -8.46
CA PRO A 446 -9.17 -21.13 -8.97
C PRO A 446 -9.24 -22.26 -7.92
N VAL A 447 -10.36 -22.98 -7.90
CA VAL A 447 -10.56 -24.15 -7.02
C VAL A 447 -10.59 -25.40 -7.87
N ARG A 448 -9.70 -26.36 -7.58
CA ARG A 448 -9.62 -27.63 -8.31
C ARG A 448 -9.26 -28.80 -7.40
N SER A 449 -9.58 -30.01 -7.85
CA SER A 449 -9.38 -31.26 -7.11
C SER A 449 -8.13 -32.07 -7.53
N GLY A 450 -7.47 -31.70 -8.63
CA GLY A 450 -6.25 -32.36 -9.11
C GLY A 450 -5.11 -31.36 -9.34
N PHE A 451 -3.87 -31.85 -9.33
CA PHE A 451 -2.65 -31.03 -9.46
C PHE A 451 -2.54 -29.93 -8.38
N SER A 452 -2.84 -30.28 -7.13
CA SER A 452 -2.83 -29.38 -5.97
C SER A 452 -1.46 -28.75 -5.68
N GLU A 453 -0.40 -29.25 -6.29
CA GLU A 453 0.94 -28.68 -6.18
C GLU A 453 1.03 -27.27 -6.78
N PHE A 454 0.23 -26.96 -7.80
CA PHE A 454 0.23 -25.63 -8.41
C PHE A 454 -0.65 -24.64 -7.63
N ILE A 455 -1.85 -25.08 -7.24
CA ILE A 455 -2.76 -24.30 -6.42
C ILE A 455 -3.70 -25.22 -5.62
N GLU A 456 -3.85 -24.95 -4.33
CA GLU A 456 -4.68 -25.73 -3.42
C GLU A 456 -5.43 -24.80 -2.47
N VAL A 457 -6.70 -25.10 -2.22
CA VAL A 457 -7.54 -24.35 -1.27
C VAL A 457 -8.02 -25.30 -0.18
N LYS A 458 -7.44 -25.17 1.01
CA LYS A 458 -7.80 -25.95 2.20
C LYS A 458 -8.70 -25.15 3.14
N TRP A 459 -9.61 -25.85 3.81
CA TRP A 459 -10.54 -25.27 4.79
C TRP A 459 -10.27 -25.88 6.17
N PRO A 460 -9.67 -25.14 7.12
CA PRO A 460 -9.49 -25.60 8.48
C PRO A 460 -10.84 -25.82 9.15
N GLN A 461 -11.01 -26.91 9.91
CA GLN A 461 -12.30 -27.23 10.58
C GLN A 461 -12.77 -26.16 11.59
N GLN A 462 -11.87 -25.27 12.03
CA GLN A 462 -12.14 -24.25 13.05
C GLN A 462 -12.20 -22.82 12.49
N SER A 463 -11.96 -22.63 11.18
CA SER A 463 -11.95 -21.31 10.55
C SER A 463 -12.83 -21.30 9.29
N ASN A 464 -13.56 -20.20 9.10
CA ASN A 464 -14.27 -19.91 7.85
C ASN A 464 -13.36 -19.24 6.81
N GLU A 465 -12.05 -19.10 7.08
CA GLU A 465 -11.10 -18.55 6.13
C GLU A 465 -10.36 -19.66 5.36
N PRO A 466 -10.30 -19.58 4.02
CA PRO A 466 -9.57 -20.53 3.20
C PRO A 466 -8.05 -20.33 3.35
N ILE A 467 -7.32 -21.43 3.49
CA ILE A 467 -5.86 -21.45 3.37
C ILE A 467 -5.53 -21.80 1.93
N VAL A 468 -4.96 -20.85 1.21
CA VAL A 468 -4.46 -21.06 -0.15
C VAL A 468 -2.98 -21.44 -0.12
N SER A 469 -2.61 -22.54 -0.77
CA SER A 469 -1.24 -23.04 -0.90
C SER A 469 -0.94 -23.48 -2.33
N GLY A 470 0.30 -23.85 -2.62
CA GLY A 470 0.75 -24.30 -3.96
C GLY A 470 1.72 -23.32 -4.61
N PHE A 471 2.40 -23.79 -5.66
CA PHE A 471 3.47 -23.10 -6.35
C PHE A 471 3.09 -21.68 -6.78
N SER A 472 1.94 -21.48 -7.44
CA SER A 472 1.52 -20.15 -7.90
C SER A 472 1.24 -19.17 -6.76
N ALA A 473 0.70 -19.67 -5.63
CA ALA A 473 0.45 -18.85 -4.45
C ALA A 473 1.76 -18.47 -3.73
N GLU A 474 2.73 -19.40 -3.69
CA GLU A 474 4.04 -19.14 -3.10
C GLU A 474 4.87 -18.18 -3.94
N VAL A 475 4.86 -18.30 -5.26
CA VAL A 475 5.49 -17.33 -6.17
C VAL A 475 4.88 -15.95 -5.95
N PHE A 476 3.55 -15.84 -5.85
CA PHE A 476 2.90 -14.55 -5.58
C PHE A 476 3.33 -13.94 -4.24
N ARG A 477 3.43 -14.75 -3.17
CA ARG A 477 3.92 -14.30 -1.85
C ARG A 477 5.38 -13.85 -1.91
N ALA A 478 6.23 -14.60 -2.59
CA ALA A 478 7.64 -14.23 -2.75
C ALA A 478 7.79 -12.90 -3.49
N VAL A 479 7.01 -12.69 -4.56
CA VAL A 479 6.95 -11.39 -5.25
C VAL A 479 6.45 -10.30 -4.30
N HIS A 480 5.36 -10.55 -3.59
CA HIS A 480 4.77 -9.62 -2.62
C HIS A 480 5.76 -9.18 -1.52
N ASP A 481 6.57 -10.09 -1.00
CA ASP A 481 7.58 -9.81 0.04
C ASP A 481 8.73 -8.92 -0.47
N ILE A 482 9.00 -8.94 -1.79
CA ILE A 482 10.05 -8.14 -2.45
C ILE A 482 9.54 -6.76 -2.85
N LEU A 483 8.22 -6.57 -2.98
CA LEU A 483 7.66 -5.30 -3.43
C LEU A 483 8.11 -4.13 -2.52
N PRO A 484 8.50 -2.98 -3.11
CA PRO A 484 8.93 -1.82 -2.34
C PRO A 484 7.79 -1.18 -1.52
N PHE A 485 6.57 -1.70 -1.64
CA PHE A 485 5.36 -1.25 -0.98
C PHE A 485 4.49 -2.38 -0.43
N PRO A 486 3.85 -2.18 0.75
CA PRO A 486 2.89 -3.11 1.30
C PRO A 486 1.59 -3.07 0.49
N LEU A 487 1.26 -4.19 -0.14
CA LEU A 487 0.02 -4.38 -0.90
C LEU A 487 -0.89 -5.33 -0.13
N PRO A 488 -1.84 -4.86 0.69
CA PRO A 488 -2.69 -5.77 1.47
C PRO A 488 -3.66 -6.49 0.52
N TYR A 489 -3.80 -7.81 0.68
CA TYR A 489 -4.65 -8.65 -0.18
C TYR A 489 -5.38 -9.73 0.62
N ASP A 490 -6.49 -10.20 0.08
CA ASP A 490 -7.20 -11.41 0.54
C ASP A 490 -7.39 -12.35 -0.65
N PHE A 491 -7.12 -13.65 -0.44
CA PHE A 491 -7.44 -14.68 -1.42
C PHE A 491 -8.91 -15.07 -1.30
N ILE A 492 -9.62 -15.06 -2.42
CA ILE A 492 -11.03 -15.42 -2.52
C ILE A 492 -11.16 -16.57 -3.52
N PRO A 493 -11.45 -17.79 -3.05
CA PRO A 493 -11.64 -18.95 -3.91
C PRO A 493 -12.85 -18.77 -4.84
N PHE A 494 -12.68 -19.11 -6.11
CA PHE A 494 -13.76 -19.09 -7.10
C PHE A 494 -14.57 -20.39 -7.03
N MET A 495 -15.56 -20.41 -6.15
CA MET A 495 -16.34 -21.60 -5.84
C MET A 495 -17.83 -21.33 -5.67
N ASN A 496 -18.62 -22.40 -5.77
CA ASN A 496 -20.04 -22.39 -5.42
C ASN A 496 -20.19 -22.45 -3.90
N ASP A 497 -20.88 -21.47 -3.31
CA ASP A 497 -21.01 -21.32 -1.84
C ASP A 497 -21.57 -22.57 -1.12
N ARG A 498 -22.38 -23.37 -1.83
CA ARG A 498 -23.03 -24.57 -1.26
C ARG A 498 -22.18 -25.84 -1.34
N THR A 499 -21.47 -26.04 -2.45
CA THR A 499 -20.72 -27.29 -2.70
C THR A 499 -19.22 -27.15 -2.47
N ARG A 500 -18.70 -25.91 -2.40
CA ARG A 500 -17.25 -25.58 -2.36
C ARG A 500 -16.46 -26.14 -3.53
N GLU A 501 -17.14 -26.53 -4.60
CA GLU A 501 -16.55 -26.91 -5.88
C GLU A 501 -16.33 -25.67 -6.74
N SER A 502 -15.52 -25.79 -7.79
CA SER A 502 -15.28 -24.70 -8.75
C SER A 502 -16.60 -24.07 -9.22
N ALA A 503 -16.66 -22.74 -9.26
CA ALA A 503 -17.81 -22.00 -9.76
C ALA A 503 -17.91 -21.97 -11.30
N GLY A 504 -16.88 -22.45 -12.02
CA GLY A 504 -16.85 -22.46 -13.48
C GLY A 504 -15.45 -22.70 -14.05
N THR A 505 -15.25 -22.27 -15.29
CA THR A 505 -13.97 -22.38 -16.00
C THR A 505 -13.00 -21.25 -15.63
N TYR A 506 -11.72 -21.36 -16.03
CA TYR A 506 -10.77 -20.24 -15.91
C TYR A 506 -11.28 -18.99 -16.64
N ASP A 507 -11.93 -19.14 -17.79
CA ASP A 507 -12.46 -17.98 -18.52
C ASP A 507 -13.59 -17.29 -17.74
N ASP A 508 -14.42 -18.04 -17.01
CA ASP A 508 -15.45 -17.48 -16.14
C ASP A 508 -14.86 -16.74 -14.93
N LEU A 509 -13.76 -17.27 -14.37
CA LEU A 509 -12.98 -16.61 -13.33
C LEU A 509 -12.40 -15.28 -13.83
N LEU A 510 -11.77 -15.28 -15.00
CA LEU A 510 -11.18 -14.07 -15.58
C LEU A 510 -12.25 -13.02 -15.94
N ARG A 511 -13.44 -13.45 -16.38
CA ARG A 511 -14.58 -12.54 -16.58
C ARG A 511 -15.04 -11.85 -15.30
N GLN A 512 -14.84 -12.44 -14.12
CA GLN A 512 -15.17 -11.79 -12.84
C GLN A 512 -14.34 -10.53 -12.58
N ILE A 513 -13.14 -10.42 -13.19
CA ILE A 513 -12.31 -9.21 -13.14
C ILE A 513 -13.04 -8.05 -13.83
N LYS A 514 -13.62 -8.31 -15.01
CA LYS A 514 -14.41 -7.31 -15.76
C LYS A 514 -15.68 -6.89 -15.02
N LEU A 515 -16.26 -7.81 -14.25
CA LEU A 515 -17.40 -7.56 -13.36
C LEU A 515 -17.00 -6.90 -12.02
N GLN A 516 -15.72 -6.52 -11.84
CA GLN A 516 -15.18 -5.89 -10.64
C GLN A 516 -15.42 -6.70 -9.35
N LYS A 517 -15.58 -8.01 -9.44
CA LYS A 517 -15.65 -8.89 -8.26
C LYS A 517 -14.27 -9.24 -7.73
N PHE A 518 -13.30 -9.45 -8.63
CA PHE A 518 -11.88 -9.62 -8.29
C PHE A 518 -11.06 -8.47 -8.88
N ASP A 519 -10.02 -8.07 -8.18
CA ASP A 519 -9.09 -7.02 -8.61
C ASP A 519 -7.88 -7.63 -9.36
N ALA A 520 -7.51 -8.87 -9.01
CA ALA A 520 -6.51 -9.69 -9.68
C ALA A 520 -6.86 -11.18 -9.57
N VAL A 521 -6.21 -12.03 -10.37
CA VAL A 521 -6.31 -13.50 -10.25
C VAL A 521 -4.91 -14.09 -10.11
N VAL A 522 -4.76 -14.98 -9.13
CA VAL A 522 -3.53 -15.73 -8.84
C VAL A 522 -3.83 -17.21 -8.95
N GLY A 523 -3.05 -17.89 -9.77
CA GLY A 523 -3.16 -19.33 -10.02
C GLY A 523 -2.40 -19.72 -11.27
N ASP A 524 -2.50 -20.98 -11.63
CA ASP A 524 -2.01 -21.66 -12.83
C ASP A 524 -2.79 -21.25 -14.10
N THR A 525 -2.98 -19.94 -14.29
CA THR A 525 -3.71 -19.39 -15.44
C THR A 525 -2.80 -19.24 -16.65
N THR A 526 -3.07 -20.00 -17.70
CA THR A 526 -2.33 -19.92 -18.96
C THR A 526 -2.64 -18.66 -19.75
N ILE A 527 -1.58 -18.00 -20.21
CA ILE A 527 -1.62 -16.86 -21.13
C ILE A 527 -1.91 -17.40 -22.55
N VAL A 528 -3.05 -16.98 -23.11
CA VAL A 528 -3.49 -17.31 -24.48
C VAL A 528 -4.09 -16.08 -25.14
N ALA A 529 -3.91 -15.96 -26.46
CA ALA A 529 -4.21 -14.73 -27.22
C ALA A 529 -5.64 -14.19 -27.01
N TYR A 530 -6.66 -15.04 -26.92
CA TYR A 530 -8.03 -14.57 -26.74
C TYR A 530 -8.29 -14.05 -25.31
N ARG A 531 -7.62 -14.57 -24.28
CA ARG A 531 -7.70 -14.03 -22.90
C ARG A 531 -7.07 -12.65 -22.84
N SER A 532 -5.94 -12.46 -23.52
CA SER A 532 -5.23 -11.17 -23.62
C SER A 532 -6.05 -10.07 -24.30
N SER A 533 -7.20 -10.39 -24.92
CA SER A 533 -8.09 -9.37 -25.50
C SER A 533 -8.98 -8.67 -24.46
N TYR A 534 -9.11 -9.22 -23.24
CA TYR A 534 -10.00 -8.68 -22.20
C TYR A 534 -9.41 -8.68 -20.79
N VAL A 535 -8.20 -9.20 -20.59
CA VAL A 535 -7.43 -9.09 -19.35
C VAL A 535 -5.95 -8.88 -19.66
N ASP A 536 -5.22 -8.26 -18.74
CA ASP A 536 -3.77 -8.10 -18.82
C ASP A 536 -3.06 -9.18 -18.00
N PHE A 537 -1.97 -9.71 -18.56
CA PHE A 537 -1.12 -10.71 -17.90
C PHE A 537 0.23 -10.12 -17.49
N THR A 538 0.82 -10.68 -16.45
CA THR A 538 2.24 -10.52 -16.15
C THR A 538 3.10 -11.28 -17.15
N LEU A 539 4.43 -11.09 -17.08
CA LEU A 539 5.34 -12.03 -17.72
C LEU A 539 5.10 -13.44 -17.17
N PRO A 540 5.26 -14.47 -18.00
CA PRO A 540 5.06 -15.83 -17.56
C PRO A 540 6.12 -16.27 -16.56
N TYR A 541 5.68 -16.97 -15.52
CA TYR A 541 6.56 -17.50 -14.48
C TYR A 541 6.71 -19.03 -14.54
N SER A 542 6.16 -19.66 -15.58
CA SER A 542 6.31 -21.09 -15.86
C SER A 542 6.60 -21.35 -17.35
N GLU A 543 7.02 -22.57 -17.65
CA GLU A 543 6.97 -23.12 -19.02
C GLU A 543 5.50 -23.22 -19.46
N SER A 544 5.07 -23.14 -20.72
CA SER A 544 5.74 -22.95 -22.00
C SER A 544 5.29 -24.00 -23.01
N GLY A 545 3.98 -24.21 -23.20
CA GLY A 545 3.44 -25.03 -24.29
C GLY A 545 2.61 -26.26 -23.88
N VAL A 546 1.90 -26.81 -24.87
CA VAL A 546 1.08 -28.02 -24.80
C VAL A 546 1.81 -29.17 -25.49
N THR A 547 1.79 -30.34 -24.86
CA THR A 547 2.40 -31.57 -25.41
C THR A 547 1.47 -32.76 -25.24
N MET A 548 1.81 -33.85 -25.92
CA MET A 548 1.06 -35.10 -25.90
C MET A 548 1.82 -36.17 -25.11
N VAL A 549 1.13 -36.82 -24.18
CA VAL A 549 1.64 -37.97 -23.43
C VAL A 549 1.04 -39.24 -23.99
N VAL A 550 1.90 -40.23 -24.25
CA VAL A 550 1.49 -41.54 -24.77
C VAL A 550 2.14 -42.67 -23.99
N LEU A 551 1.52 -43.84 -24.06
CA LEU A 551 2.09 -45.08 -23.56
C LEU A 551 3.32 -45.48 -24.39
N MET A 552 4.39 -45.93 -23.72
CA MET A 552 5.56 -46.49 -24.38
C MET A 552 5.27 -47.94 -24.85
N LYS A 553 5.80 -48.34 -26.01
CA LYS A 553 5.79 -49.75 -26.43
C LYS A 553 6.73 -50.55 -25.53
N ARG A 554 6.34 -51.79 -25.21
CA ARG A 554 7.17 -52.72 -24.43
C ARG A 554 8.53 -52.93 -25.12
N ASP A 555 9.58 -53.08 -24.30
CA ASP A 555 10.95 -53.34 -24.75
C ASP A 555 10.99 -54.64 -25.58
N GLU A 556 11.47 -54.57 -26.82
CA GLU A 556 11.52 -55.73 -27.73
C GLU A 556 12.50 -56.82 -27.25
N ARG A 557 13.32 -56.54 -26.22
CA ARG A 557 14.23 -57.52 -25.59
C ARG A 557 13.53 -58.70 -24.93
N ASP A 558 12.25 -58.59 -24.60
CA ASP A 558 11.47 -59.72 -24.06
C ASP A 558 11.11 -60.76 -25.13
N ASN A 559 11.40 -60.49 -26.40
CA ASN A 559 11.07 -61.39 -27.49
C ASN A 559 12.20 -62.38 -27.79
N MET A 560 11.92 -63.69 -27.65
CA MET A 560 12.88 -64.78 -27.86
C MET A 560 13.54 -64.78 -29.26
N TRP A 561 12.92 -64.13 -30.25
CA TRP A 561 13.37 -64.06 -31.65
C TRP A 561 14.26 -62.86 -31.98
N ILE A 562 14.81 -62.18 -30.98
CA ILE A 562 15.66 -60.99 -31.17
C ILE A 562 16.89 -61.26 -32.07
N PHE A 563 17.40 -62.49 -32.09
CA PHE A 563 18.57 -62.87 -32.91
C PHE A 563 18.32 -62.84 -34.43
N LEU A 564 17.06 -62.85 -34.91
CA LEU A 564 16.75 -62.77 -36.34
C LEU A 564 16.63 -61.32 -36.86
N LYS A 565 16.48 -60.35 -35.95
CA LYS A 565 16.27 -58.93 -36.26
C LYS A 565 17.50 -58.14 -36.79
N PRO A 566 18.77 -58.50 -36.51
CA PRO A 566 19.92 -57.72 -36.96
C PRO A 566 20.05 -57.61 -38.48
N LEU A 567 19.50 -58.58 -39.23
CA LEU A 567 19.46 -58.56 -40.69
C LEU A 567 17.99 -58.51 -41.14
N THR A 568 17.71 -57.75 -42.20
CA THR A 568 16.36 -57.72 -42.76
C THR A 568 15.99 -59.08 -43.36
N PRO A 569 14.69 -59.46 -43.41
CA PRO A 569 14.26 -60.73 -44.01
C PRO A 569 14.73 -60.90 -45.46
N LYS A 570 14.80 -59.79 -46.21
CA LYS A 570 15.35 -59.77 -47.57
C LYS A 570 16.84 -60.15 -47.58
N LEU A 571 17.62 -59.59 -46.64
CA LEU A 571 19.06 -59.86 -46.55
C LEU A 571 19.34 -61.31 -46.13
N TRP A 572 18.57 -61.85 -45.18
CA TRP A 572 18.62 -63.27 -44.83
C TRP A 572 18.41 -64.19 -46.05
N LEU A 573 17.41 -63.88 -46.88
CA LEU A 573 17.11 -64.63 -48.08
C LEU A 573 18.25 -64.53 -49.11
N VAL A 574 18.76 -63.32 -49.35
CA VAL A 574 19.89 -63.09 -50.28
C VAL A 574 21.15 -63.82 -49.81
N THR A 575 21.46 -63.77 -48.51
CA THR A 575 22.60 -64.49 -47.93
C THR A 575 22.42 -65.99 -48.11
N GLY A 576 21.26 -66.56 -47.77
CA GLY A 576 20.97 -67.98 -47.98
C GLY A 576 21.12 -68.43 -49.44
N LEU A 577 20.62 -67.61 -50.38
CA LEU A 577 20.77 -67.86 -51.81
C LEU A 577 22.24 -67.79 -52.25
N ALA A 578 23.01 -66.80 -51.75
CA ALA A 578 24.42 -66.67 -52.06
C ALA A 578 25.24 -67.88 -51.56
N PHE A 579 24.93 -68.43 -50.37
CA PHE A 579 25.54 -69.67 -49.89
C PHE A 579 25.28 -70.85 -50.83
N PHE A 580 24.06 -70.98 -51.33
CA PHE A 580 23.71 -72.03 -52.29
C PHE A 580 24.44 -71.86 -53.63
N VAL A 581 24.45 -70.65 -54.19
CA VAL A 581 25.12 -70.35 -55.47
C VAL A 581 26.62 -70.58 -55.38
N THR A 582 27.29 -70.09 -54.32
CA THR A 582 28.73 -70.29 -54.15
C THR A 582 29.09 -71.77 -53.99
N GLY A 583 28.26 -72.54 -53.28
CA GLY A 583 28.45 -73.99 -53.16
C GLY A 583 28.35 -74.70 -54.51
N LEU A 584 27.38 -74.30 -55.33
CA LEU A 584 27.22 -74.83 -56.68
C LEU A 584 28.41 -74.47 -57.58
N VAL A 585 28.92 -73.24 -57.50
CA VAL A 585 30.12 -72.81 -58.24
C VAL A 585 31.35 -73.61 -57.84
N VAL A 586 31.58 -73.79 -56.53
CA VAL A 586 32.70 -74.60 -56.02
C VAL A 586 32.56 -76.05 -56.48
N TRP A 587 31.35 -76.62 -56.44
CA TRP A 587 31.08 -77.96 -56.92
C TRP A 587 31.38 -78.12 -58.41
N VAL A 588 30.94 -77.19 -59.28
CA VAL A 588 31.25 -77.24 -60.71
C VAL A 588 32.76 -77.23 -60.95
N LEU A 589 33.52 -76.45 -60.17
CA LEU A 589 34.97 -76.29 -60.32
C LEU A 589 35.79 -77.46 -59.75
N GLU A 590 35.33 -78.12 -58.69
CA GLU A 590 36.06 -79.20 -58.00
C GLU A 590 35.59 -80.61 -58.38
N HIS A 591 34.32 -80.80 -58.79
CA HIS A 591 33.73 -82.13 -59.06
C HIS A 591 34.51 -82.95 -60.10
N ARG A 592 35.14 -82.27 -61.07
CA ARG A 592 35.95 -82.93 -62.10
C ARG A 592 37.34 -83.36 -61.62
N ILE A 593 37.92 -82.71 -60.62
CA ILE A 593 39.33 -82.87 -60.25
C ILE A 593 39.46 -83.60 -58.91
N ASN A 594 38.71 -83.17 -57.90
CA ASN A 594 38.82 -83.67 -56.54
C ASN A 594 37.89 -84.88 -56.30
N ARG A 595 38.43 -85.95 -55.71
CA ARG A 595 37.68 -87.18 -55.41
C ARG A 595 36.72 -87.02 -54.22
N GLU A 596 36.96 -86.07 -53.33
CA GLU A 596 36.12 -85.81 -52.14
C GLU A 596 34.74 -85.24 -52.53
N PHE A 597 34.63 -84.58 -53.69
CA PHE A 597 33.38 -84.04 -54.24
C PHE A 597 32.65 -85.00 -55.21
N ARG A 598 33.00 -86.30 -55.20
CA ARG A 598 32.38 -87.35 -56.03
C ARG A 598 31.62 -88.36 -55.16
N GLY A 599 30.37 -88.66 -55.53
CA GLY A 599 29.49 -89.59 -54.81
C GLY A 599 28.14 -89.78 -55.50
N THR A 600 27.16 -90.37 -54.81
CA THR A 600 25.76 -90.44 -55.30
C THR A 600 25.12 -89.04 -55.36
N PRO A 601 24.09 -88.79 -56.20
CA PRO A 601 23.51 -87.45 -56.37
C PRO A 601 23.04 -86.78 -55.06
N GLU A 602 22.51 -87.57 -54.13
CA GLU A 602 22.07 -87.09 -52.81
C GLU A 602 23.26 -86.69 -51.91
N GLN A 603 24.35 -87.45 -51.95
CA GLN A 603 25.57 -87.12 -51.22
C GLN A 603 26.23 -85.85 -51.76
N GLN A 604 26.22 -85.65 -53.08
CA GLN A 604 26.79 -84.44 -53.71
C GLN A 604 26.04 -83.17 -53.30
N LEU A 605 24.70 -83.21 -53.29
CA LEU A 605 23.89 -82.08 -52.85
C LEU A 605 24.15 -81.77 -51.36
N GLY A 606 24.31 -82.80 -50.54
CA GLY A 606 24.70 -82.67 -49.12
C GLY A 606 26.07 -82.00 -48.96
N THR A 607 27.08 -82.42 -49.73
CA THR A 607 28.42 -81.83 -49.70
C THR A 607 28.41 -80.37 -50.16
N VAL A 608 27.62 -80.00 -51.16
CA VAL A 608 27.47 -78.59 -51.63
C VAL A 608 26.94 -77.68 -50.52
N ILE A 609 25.86 -78.11 -49.87
CA ILE A 609 25.22 -77.31 -48.81
C ILE A 609 26.12 -77.27 -47.57
N TRP A 610 26.71 -78.41 -47.19
CA TRP A 610 27.58 -78.51 -46.03
C TRP A 610 28.87 -77.72 -46.19
N PHE A 611 29.52 -77.81 -47.36
CA PHE A 611 30.74 -77.08 -47.65
C PHE A 611 30.49 -75.57 -47.60
N SER A 612 29.45 -75.08 -48.29
CA SER A 612 29.04 -73.68 -48.20
C SER A 612 28.75 -73.23 -46.78
N PHE A 613 28.01 -74.01 -46.00
CA PHE A 613 27.70 -73.66 -44.61
C PHE A 613 28.95 -73.68 -43.71
N SER A 614 29.88 -74.60 -43.93
CA SER A 614 31.13 -74.71 -43.16
C SER A 614 32.04 -73.49 -43.32
N THR A 615 31.97 -72.80 -44.47
CA THR A 615 32.69 -71.54 -44.70
C THR A 615 32.23 -70.41 -43.77
N LEU A 616 30.96 -70.42 -43.31
CA LEU A 616 30.40 -69.42 -42.39
C LEU A 616 31.06 -69.45 -41.00
N VAL A 617 31.46 -70.65 -40.55
CA VAL A 617 32.09 -70.90 -39.24
C VAL A 617 33.61 -71.05 -39.35
N PHE A 618 34.19 -70.74 -40.53
CA PHE A 618 35.61 -70.93 -40.84
C PHE A 618 36.13 -72.38 -40.63
N ALA A 619 35.24 -73.37 -40.64
CA ALA A 619 35.54 -74.77 -40.38
C ALA A 619 35.78 -75.56 -41.68
N HIS A 620 36.86 -75.24 -42.41
CA HIS A 620 37.17 -75.90 -43.69
C HIS A 620 37.73 -77.30 -43.46
N ARG A 621 36.95 -78.35 -43.77
CA ARG A 621 37.40 -79.75 -43.71
C ARG A 621 38.06 -80.25 -45.00
N GLU A 622 37.64 -79.74 -46.15
CA GLU A 622 38.04 -80.21 -47.49
C GLU A 622 38.99 -79.21 -48.15
N ARG A 623 40.11 -79.70 -48.71
CA ARG A 623 41.15 -78.84 -49.30
C ARG A 623 40.91 -78.68 -50.81
N PRO A 624 40.70 -77.46 -51.33
CA PRO A 624 40.52 -77.25 -52.77
C PRO A 624 41.83 -77.50 -53.53
N GLU A 625 41.76 -78.33 -54.58
CA GLU A 625 42.89 -78.65 -55.45
C GLU A 625 43.03 -77.64 -56.61
N ASN A 626 41.92 -77.03 -57.07
CA ASN A 626 41.93 -76.10 -58.19
C ASN A 626 42.24 -74.65 -57.75
N ASN A 627 43.19 -74.01 -58.43
CA ASN A 627 43.59 -72.62 -58.15
C ASN A 627 42.44 -71.61 -58.38
N LEU A 628 41.52 -71.88 -59.32
CA LEU A 628 40.33 -71.04 -59.55
C LEU A 628 39.35 -71.13 -58.37
N THR A 629 39.14 -72.32 -57.79
CA THR A 629 38.33 -72.51 -56.59
C THR A 629 38.92 -71.76 -55.40
N ARG A 630 40.25 -71.80 -55.23
CA ARG A 630 40.94 -71.03 -54.17
C ARG A 630 40.68 -69.53 -54.30
N PHE A 631 40.72 -68.99 -55.52
CA PHE A 631 40.42 -67.57 -55.75
C PHE A 631 38.97 -67.20 -55.41
N VAL A 632 38.00 -68.01 -55.87
CA VAL A 632 36.57 -67.82 -55.55
C VAL A 632 36.33 -67.91 -54.04
N LEU A 633 36.97 -68.85 -53.35
CA LEU A 633 36.88 -69.02 -51.90
C LEU A 633 37.46 -67.84 -51.12
N ILE A 634 38.58 -67.25 -51.56
CA ILE A 634 39.16 -66.06 -50.91
C ILE A 634 38.17 -64.90 -50.96
N ILE A 635 37.55 -64.64 -52.12
CA ILE A 635 36.51 -63.60 -52.26
C ILE A 635 35.31 -63.93 -51.37
N TRP A 636 34.85 -65.18 -51.38
CA TRP A 636 33.72 -65.62 -50.57
C TRP A 636 33.97 -65.48 -49.06
N MET A 637 35.16 -65.85 -48.57
CA MET A 637 35.51 -65.66 -47.16
C MET A 637 35.48 -64.19 -46.75
N PHE A 638 35.88 -63.28 -47.65
CA PHE A 638 35.79 -61.84 -47.38
C PHE A 638 34.33 -61.38 -47.25
N VAL A 639 33.44 -61.87 -48.11
CA VAL A 639 31.99 -61.62 -48.02
C VAL A 639 31.40 -62.16 -46.72
N VAL A 640 31.70 -63.42 -46.37
CA VAL A 640 31.25 -64.05 -45.12
C VAL A 640 31.76 -63.28 -43.90
N LEU A 641 33.02 -62.84 -43.91
CA LEU A 641 33.61 -62.04 -42.84
C LEU A 641 32.87 -60.71 -42.67
N ILE A 642 32.58 -60.00 -43.76
CA ILE A 642 31.79 -58.74 -43.71
C ILE A 642 30.39 -58.99 -43.14
N ILE A 643 29.71 -60.06 -43.56
CA ILE A 643 28.36 -60.40 -43.07
C ILE A 643 28.39 -60.70 -41.57
N SER A 644 29.35 -61.51 -41.11
CA SER A 644 29.50 -61.88 -39.69
C SER A 644 29.82 -60.67 -38.81
N GLN A 645 30.74 -59.81 -39.26
CA GLN A 645 31.09 -58.57 -38.55
C GLN A 645 29.90 -57.59 -38.52
N SER A 646 29.15 -57.46 -39.62
CA SER A 646 27.97 -56.58 -39.67
C SER A 646 26.83 -57.09 -38.79
N TYR A 647 26.61 -58.41 -38.74
CA TYR A 647 25.64 -59.05 -37.86
C TYR A 647 25.99 -58.81 -36.39
N THR A 648 27.24 -59.10 -36.00
CA THR A 648 27.70 -58.94 -34.61
C THR A 648 27.65 -57.48 -34.16
N ALA A 649 28.08 -56.53 -35.01
CA ALA A 649 27.98 -55.10 -34.72
C ALA A 649 26.52 -54.63 -34.56
N SER A 650 25.62 -55.08 -35.43
CA SER A 650 24.19 -54.69 -35.38
C SER A 650 23.48 -55.28 -34.17
N LEU A 651 23.75 -56.55 -33.84
CA LEU A 651 23.22 -57.20 -32.64
C LEU A 651 23.75 -56.55 -31.36
N ALA A 652 25.05 -56.25 -31.30
CA ALA A 652 25.65 -55.54 -30.16
C ALA A 652 25.03 -54.14 -29.98
N SER A 653 24.81 -53.40 -31.08
CA SER A 653 24.13 -52.10 -31.06
C SER A 653 22.68 -52.22 -30.54
N MET A 654 21.93 -53.23 -30.99
CA MET A 654 20.55 -53.48 -30.51
C MET A 654 20.49 -53.84 -29.02
N LEU A 655 21.47 -54.58 -28.49
CA LEU A 655 21.50 -54.98 -27.09
C LEU A 655 21.98 -53.85 -26.16
N THR A 656 22.79 -52.93 -26.68
CA THR A 656 23.36 -51.81 -25.91
C THR A 656 22.46 -50.57 -25.90
N VAL A 657 21.74 -50.27 -26.99
CA VAL A 657 20.88 -49.08 -27.09
C VAL A 657 19.44 -49.41 -26.68
N GLN A 658 19.00 -48.87 -25.54
CA GLN A 658 17.60 -48.88 -25.15
C GLN A 658 16.78 -47.99 -26.09
N ARG A 659 16.17 -48.56 -27.14
CA ARG A 659 15.23 -47.81 -27.98
C ARG A 659 13.81 -47.94 -27.44
N MET A 660 13.45 -47.06 -26.52
CA MET A 660 12.07 -46.87 -26.10
C MET A 660 11.31 -46.21 -27.25
N HIS A 661 10.35 -46.92 -27.85
CA HIS A 661 9.52 -46.38 -28.92
C HIS A 661 8.14 -46.01 -28.37
N PRO A 662 7.62 -44.82 -28.67
CA PRO A 662 6.27 -44.47 -28.25
C PRO A 662 5.21 -45.28 -29.01
N ALA A 663 4.03 -45.45 -28.43
CA ALA A 663 2.90 -46.10 -29.09
C ALA A 663 2.49 -45.36 -30.38
N PHE A 664 2.49 -44.03 -30.32
CA PHE A 664 2.16 -43.13 -31.42
C PHE A 664 3.21 -42.01 -31.47
N VAL A 665 3.66 -41.65 -32.67
CA VAL A 665 4.64 -40.57 -32.86
C VAL A 665 3.94 -39.25 -33.24
N ASP A 666 2.80 -39.34 -33.92
CA ASP A 666 2.09 -38.21 -34.49
C ASP A 666 0.58 -38.28 -34.26
N VAL A 667 -0.03 -37.12 -34.10
CA VAL A 667 -1.47 -36.92 -33.92
C VAL A 667 -2.24 -37.39 -35.15
N ALA A 668 -1.65 -37.30 -36.34
CA ALA A 668 -2.25 -37.80 -37.58
C ALA A 668 -2.55 -39.31 -37.53
N GLU A 669 -1.71 -40.10 -36.85
CA GLU A 669 -1.91 -41.54 -36.69
C GLU A 669 -3.10 -41.85 -35.76
N ILE A 670 -3.21 -41.10 -34.66
CA ILE A 670 -4.31 -41.19 -33.71
C ILE A 670 -5.64 -40.86 -34.39
N LYS A 671 -5.65 -39.81 -35.22
CA LYS A 671 -6.81 -39.38 -35.99
C LYS A 671 -7.22 -40.40 -37.04
N ARG A 672 -6.26 -40.92 -37.82
CA ARG A 672 -6.53 -41.94 -38.86
C ARG A 672 -7.18 -43.20 -38.29
N ASN A 673 -6.81 -43.57 -37.07
CA ASN A 673 -7.32 -44.76 -36.40
C ASN A 673 -8.56 -44.53 -35.55
N ASN A 674 -9.12 -43.30 -35.54
CA ASN A 674 -10.26 -42.90 -34.72
C ASN A 674 -10.07 -43.25 -33.23
N TYR A 675 -8.94 -42.87 -32.65
CA TYR A 675 -8.69 -43.09 -31.23
C TYR A 675 -9.12 -41.91 -30.36
N PHE A 676 -9.56 -42.22 -29.14
CA PHE A 676 -9.95 -41.23 -28.14
C PHE A 676 -8.72 -40.51 -27.57
N VAL A 677 -8.88 -39.22 -27.32
CA VAL A 677 -7.85 -38.34 -26.78
C VAL A 677 -8.33 -37.72 -25.47
N GLY A 678 -7.45 -37.69 -24.46
CA GLY A 678 -7.73 -37.09 -23.17
C GLY A 678 -7.24 -35.64 -23.09
N HIS A 679 -7.90 -34.84 -22.26
CA HIS A 679 -7.41 -33.53 -21.82
C HIS A 679 -7.85 -33.23 -20.39
N GLN A 680 -7.21 -32.22 -19.79
CA GLN A 680 -7.58 -31.77 -18.45
C GLN A 680 -8.97 -31.11 -18.44
N LYS A 681 -9.75 -31.38 -17.40
CA LYS A 681 -11.04 -30.71 -17.15
C LYS A 681 -10.85 -29.20 -16.92
N ASP A 682 -11.78 -28.40 -17.43
CA ASP A 682 -11.81 -26.93 -17.32
C ASP A 682 -10.61 -26.19 -17.95
N SER A 683 -9.84 -26.89 -18.79
CA SER A 683 -8.67 -26.35 -19.50
C SER A 683 -9.01 -25.86 -20.92
N PHE A 684 -8.26 -24.86 -21.39
CA PHE A 684 -8.34 -24.36 -22.77
C PHE A 684 -7.86 -25.42 -23.80
N VAL A 685 -7.17 -26.48 -23.34
CA VAL A 685 -6.62 -27.54 -24.19
C VAL A 685 -7.71 -28.24 -25.02
N LYS A 686 -8.95 -28.31 -24.53
CA LYS A 686 -10.10 -28.82 -25.29
C LYS A 686 -10.31 -28.03 -26.59
N ASP A 687 -10.41 -26.71 -26.48
CA ASP A 687 -10.62 -25.82 -27.62
C ASP A 687 -9.39 -25.77 -28.52
N PHE A 688 -8.20 -25.89 -27.94
CA PHE A 688 -6.95 -26.03 -28.68
C PHE A 688 -6.95 -27.27 -29.58
N ILE A 689 -7.25 -28.46 -29.04
CA ILE A 689 -7.30 -29.72 -29.82
C ILE A 689 -8.34 -29.62 -30.95
N LYS A 690 -9.48 -28.99 -30.69
CA LYS A 690 -10.54 -28.79 -31.69
C LYS A 690 -10.09 -27.88 -32.83
N LYS A 691 -9.45 -26.76 -32.52
CA LYS A 691 -9.04 -25.75 -33.52
C LYS A 691 -7.83 -26.18 -34.34
N GLU A 692 -6.81 -26.73 -33.68
CA GLU A 692 -5.55 -27.08 -34.35
C GLU A 692 -5.62 -28.43 -35.09
N PHE A 693 -6.32 -29.41 -34.53
CA PHE A 693 -6.32 -30.79 -35.07
C PHE A 693 -7.66 -31.23 -35.65
N ASN A 694 -8.72 -30.42 -35.54
CA ASN A 694 -10.07 -30.74 -36.02
C ASN A 694 -10.60 -32.09 -35.50
N PHE A 695 -10.49 -32.34 -34.19
CA PHE A 695 -11.16 -33.47 -33.52
C PHE A 695 -12.62 -33.14 -33.19
N SER A 696 -13.49 -34.15 -33.20
CA SER A 696 -14.88 -34.02 -32.74
C SER A 696 -14.98 -34.15 -31.22
N ASP A 697 -15.98 -33.49 -30.61
CA ASP A 697 -16.19 -33.55 -29.15
C ASP A 697 -16.43 -34.98 -28.64
N THR A 698 -17.01 -35.85 -29.46
CA THR A 698 -17.24 -37.27 -29.11
C THR A 698 -15.95 -38.07 -28.91
N MET A 699 -14.83 -37.59 -29.44
CA MET A 699 -13.52 -38.25 -29.38
C MET A 699 -12.66 -37.74 -28.22
N LEU A 700 -13.13 -36.73 -27.50
CA LEU A 700 -12.44 -36.09 -26.39
C LEU A 700 -12.97 -36.59 -25.06
N LYS A 701 -12.06 -36.90 -24.13
CA LYS A 701 -12.39 -37.30 -22.75
C LYS A 701 -11.72 -36.37 -21.75
N GLU A 702 -12.48 -35.97 -20.75
CA GLU A 702 -12.03 -35.04 -19.72
C GLU A 702 -11.57 -35.80 -18.48
N TYR A 703 -10.44 -35.40 -17.92
CA TYR A 703 -9.86 -36.02 -16.73
C TYR A 703 -9.39 -34.93 -15.75
N THR A 704 -9.40 -35.25 -14.45
CA THR A 704 -9.15 -34.22 -13.42
C THR A 704 -7.85 -34.47 -12.65
N THR A 705 -7.54 -35.74 -12.36
CA THR A 705 -6.39 -36.10 -11.53
C THR A 705 -5.26 -36.77 -12.34
N PRO A 706 -4.01 -36.69 -11.86
CA PRO A 706 -2.91 -37.47 -12.42
C PRO A 706 -3.16 -38.99 -12.45
N GLU A 707 -3.96 -39.50 -11.51
CA GLU A 707 -4.34 -40.91 -11.41
C GLU A 707 -5.29 -41.30 -12.56
N ASP A 708 -6.25 -40.42 -12.89
CA ASP A 708 -7.13 -40.61 -14.04
C ASP A 708 -6.31 -40.71 -15.34
N TYR A 709 -5.25 -39.89 -15.46
CA TYR A 709 -4.37 -39.92 -16.63
C TYR A 709 -3.67 -41.28 -16.74
N HIS A 710 -3.16 -41.78 -15.62
CA HIS A 710 -2.50 -43.08 -15.55
C HIS A 710 -3.44 -44.21 -15.99
N GLU A 711 -4.66 -44.22 -15.45
CA GLU A 711 -5.64 -45.26 -15.75
C GLU A 711 -6.12 -45.18 -17.22
N ALA A 712 -6.41 -43.99 -17.70
CA ALA A 712 -6.89 -43.77 -19.07
C ALA A 712 -5.86 -44.18 -20.12
N LEU A 713 -4.58 -43.81 -19.93
CA LEU A 713 -3.50 -44.22 -20.84
C LEU A 713 -3.17 -45.70 -20.74
N SER A 714 -3.26 -46.31 -19.55
CA SER A 714 -2.99 -47.74 -19.35
C SER A 714 -4.05 -48.64 -19.97
N ARG A 715 -5.32 -48.24 -19.93
CA ARG A 715 -6.42 -48.98 -20.59
C ARG A 715 -6.32 -48.92 -22.11
N GLY A 716 -5.85 -47.79 -22.65
CA GLY A 716 -5.76 -47.54 -24.09
C GLY A 716 -7.12 -47.29 -24.74
N SER A 717 -7.12 -46.75 -25.97
CA SER A 717 -8.35 -46.31 -26.65
C SER A 717 -9.38 -47.43 -26.90
N HIS A 718 -8.94 -48.68 -27.05
CA HIS A 718 -9.83 -49.82 -27.33
C HIS A 718 -10.57 -50.33 -26.09
N ASN A 719 -10.02 -50.15 -24.89
CA ASN A 719 -10.62 -50.65 -23.64
C ASN A 719 -11.26 -49.53 -22.81
N GLY A 720 -11.84 -48.53 -23.49
CA GLY A 720 -12.52 -47.41 -22.84
C GLY A 720 -11.59 -46.33 -22.27
N GLY A 721 -10.28 -46.42 -22.47
CA GLY A 721 -9.29 -45.38 -22.14
C GLY A 721 -9.07 -44.37 -23.28
N VAL A 722 -7.83 -43.90 -23.41
CA VAL A 722 -7.38 -42.98 -24.48
C VAL A 722 -6.05 -43.43 -25.09
N ALA A 723 -5.80 -43.05 -26.34
CA ALA A 723 -4.51 -43.28 -26.99
C ALA A 723 -3.44 -42.29 -26.52
N ALA A 724 -3.86 -41.06 -26.22
CA ALA A 724 -2.99 -39.98 -25.80
C ALA A 724 -3.71 -38.98 -24.92
N ILE A 725 -2.96 -38.24 -24.11
CA ILE A 725 -3.45 -37.10 -23.32
C ILE A 725 -2.68 -35.85 -23.74
N PHE A 726 -3.39 -34.78 -24.10
CA PHE A 726 -2.78 -33.48 -24.31
C PHE A 726 -2.95 -32.64 -23.06
N ASP A 727 -1.85 -32.04 -22.62
CA ASP A 727 -1.86 -31.12 -21.50
C ASP A 727 -0.65 -30.19 -21.55
N GLU A 728 -0.66 -29.17 -20.70
CA GLU A 728 0.46 -28.24 -20.58
C GLU A 728 1.68 -28.91 -19.94
N ILE A 729 2.87 -28.51 -20.38
CA ILE A 729 4.13 -29.11 -19.94
C ILE A 729 4.29 -29.19 -18.41
N PRO A 730 3.93 -28.17 -17.60
CA PRO A 730 4.03 -28.27 -16.14
C PRO A 730 3.24 -29.44 -15.55
N TYR A 731 1.99 -29.66 -16.00
CA TYR A 731 1.18 -30.78 -15.55
C TYR A 731 1.72 -32.12 -16.02
N VAL A 732 2.17 -32.19 -17.27
CA VAL A 732 2.76 -33.40 -17.82
C VAL A 732 4.05 -33.79 -17.10
N ARG A 733 4.93 -32.83 -16.81
CA ARG A 733 6.15 -33.08 -16.04
C ARG A 733 5.83 -33.56 -14.63
N ARG A 734 4.87 -32.91 -13.96
CA ARG A 734 4.42 -33.37 -12.64
C ARG A 734 3.87 -34.79 -12.69
N PHE A 735 3.13 -35.15 -13.74
CA PHE A 735 2.64 -36.51 -13.96
C PHE A 735 3.78 -37.51 -14.20
N LEU A 736 4.82 -37.14 -14.94
CA LEU A 736 5.97 -38.00 -15.26
C LEU A 736 7.05 -38.06 -14.18
N GLU A 737 7.01 -37.17 -13.18
CA GLU A 737 7.97 -37.15 -12.07
C GLU A 737 7.91 -38.43 -11.21
N ASP A 738 6.74 -39.06 -11.12
CA ASP A 738 6.59 -40.37 -10.48
C ASP A 738 7.37 -41.44 -11.27
N LYS A 739 8.38 -42.03 -10.62
CA LYS A 739 9.24 -43.07 -11.21
C LYS A 739 8.44 -44.23 -11.82
N SER A 740 7.30 -44.59 -11.23
CA SER A 740 6.45 -45.67 -11.74
C SER A 740 5.82 -45.32 -13.10
N ARG A 741 5.55 -44.03 -13.35
CA ARG A 741 4.91 -43.50 -14.55
C ARG A 741 5.93 -43.17 -15.63
N CYS A 742 7.08 -42.61 -15.26
CA CYS A 742 8.20 -42.31 -16.18
C CYS A 742 8.67 -43.54 -16.98
N SER A 743 8.61 -44.72 -16.37
CA SER A 743 8.96 -45.99 -17.04
C SER A 743 7.93 -46.47 -18.09
N LYS A 744 6.70 -45.93 -18.06
CA LYS A 744 5.57 -46.39 -18.88
C LYS A 744 5.09 -45.37 -19.90
N PHE A 745 5.26 -44.08 -19.64
CA PHE A 745 4.72 -42.99 -20.46
C PHE A 745 5.80 -42.01 -20.85
N GLN A 746 5.64 -41.40 -22.04
CA GLN A 746 6.56 -40.41 -22.55
C GLN A 746 5.81 -39.23 -23.18
N MET A 747 6.42 -38.04 -23.13
CA MET A 747 6.05 -36.90 -23.96
C MET A 747 6.50 -37.13 -25.40
N VAL A 748 5.60 -36.91 -26.36
CA VAL A 748 5.84 -37.17 -27.78
C VAL A 748 5.18 -36.10 -28.64
N GLY A 749 5.78 -35.85 -29.81
CA GLY A 749 5.29 -34.87 -30.78
C GLY A 749 5.91 -33.47 -30.58
N PRO A 750 5.58 -32.52 -31.46
CA PRO A 750 6.02 -31.14 -31.30
C PRO A 750 5.35 -30.50 -30.08
N THR A 751 6.08 -29.62 -29.39
CA THR A 751 5.50 -28.74 -28.38
C THR A 751 4.78 -27.59 -29.08
N TYR A 752 3.50 -27.42 -28.79
CA TYR A 752 2.71 -26.30 -29.31
C TYR A 752 2.83 -25.12 -28.37
N GLN A 753 3.41 -24.02 -28.84
CA GLN A 753 3.76 -22.88 -27.98
C GLN A 753 2.52 -22.17 -27.43
N THR A 754 2.56 -21.92 -26.13
CA THR A 754 1.72 -20.97 -25.40
C THR A 754 2.66 -20.00 -24.66
N ASP A 755 2.15 -19.04 -23.90
CA ASP A 755 3.06 -18.15 -23.14
C ASP A 755 3.33 -18.66 -21.71
N GLY A 756 2.64 -19.69 -21.21
CA GLY A 756 2.82 -20.25 -19.86
C GLY A 756 1.88 -19.63 -18.82
N PHE A 757 2.13 -19.84 -17.52
CA PHE A 757 1.29 -19.29 -16.45
C PHE A 757 1.66 -17.84 -16.15
N GLY A 758 0.64 -16.99 -16.00
CA GLY A 758 0.79 -15.58 -15.62
C GLY A 758 -0.25 -15.16 -14.59
N PHE A 759 0.08 -14.13 -13.80
CA PHE A 759 -0.91 -13.47 -12.95
C PHE A 759 -1.74 -12.51 -13.79
N VAL A 760 -3.01 -12.32 -13.42
CA VAL A 760 -3.96 -11.54 -14.22
C VAL A 760 -4.43 -10.31 -13.45
N SER A 761 -4.52 -9.16 -14.13
CA SER A 761 -5.08 -7.93 -13.56
C SER A 761 -5.82 -7.09 -14.61
N ASN A 762 -6.61 -6.11 -14.15
CA ASN A 762 -7.33 -5.16 -15.01
C ASN A 762 -6.67 -3.76 -15.08
N SER A 763 -5.59 -3.55 -14.33
CA SER A 763 -4.91 -2.26 -14.26
C SER A 763 -3.47 -2.42 -14.71
N LEU A 764 -3.07 -1.60 -15.69
CA LEU A 764 -1.68 -1.48 -16.15
C LEU A 764 -0.64 -1.39 -15.01
N SER A 765 -1.01 -0.90 -13.80
CA SER A 765 -0.06 -0.77 -12.69
C SER A 765 0.41 -2.09 -12.07
N LEU A 766 -0.44 -3.12 -11.97
CA LEU A 766 -0.06 -4.40 -11.33
C LEU A 766 0.77 -5.25 -12.27
N SER A 767 0.47 -5.20 -13.57
CA SER A 767 1.30 -5.81 -14.62
C SER A 767 2.62 -5.07 -14.85
N GLU A 768 2.69 -3.76 -14.63
CA GLU A 768 3.95 -2.99 -14.63
C GLU A 768 4.80 -3.22 -13.38
N VAL A 769 4.18 -3.46 -12.22
CA VAL A 769 4.90 -3.74 -10.96
C VAL A 769 5.58 -5.10 -10.96
N VAL A 770 4.98 -6.12 -11.60
CA VAL A 770 5.56 -7.47 -11.74
C VAL A 770 6.48 -7.60 -12.97
N ARG A 771 6.68 -6.52 -13.73
CA ARG A 771 7.65 -6.47 -14.84
C ARG A 771 9.11 -6.26 -14.38
N PHE A 772 9.33 -5.95 -13.10
CA PHE A 772 10.65 -5.91 -12.44
C PHE A 772 10.80 -7.13 -11.54
#